data_AF-A0A1G0ZQG6-F1
#
_entry.id   AF-A0A1G0ZQG6-F1
#
_cell.length_a   1.000
_cell.length_b   1.000
_cell.length_c   1.000
_cell.angle_alpha   90.00
_cell.angle_beta   90.00
_cell.angle_gamma   90.00
#
_symmetry.space_group_name_H-M   'P 1'
#
loop_
_entity.id
_entity.type
_entity.pdbx_description
1 polymer ?
#
loop_
_entity_poly.entity_id
_entity_poly.type
_entity_poly.pdbx_seq_one_letter_code
_entity_poly.pdbx_strand_id
1 'polypeptide(L)'
;MKKPILALVFLLAFAFYSAKAQTAQDKIFPADAVVNVTLPPYGAKPDDGIDDTAAIQKAVTENVDTGRFIYFPAGTYDISDTLYAKNSKGVWRPHLTLQGQNQDKTILRLKDKSANFADPAKPSPLIVTASAWEKGDTPSGGGNKAFRNNIFDMTVDTGSGNPGAVGVDYAVSNIGSIENVLIRSGDGQGSAGISMVRRIPGPGLIKNVTIIGFDVGFDYADGQYGMTLENITLKDQKKYGIRLTDNVLHIRRLTSENKVPAVIVTNAIGVLTLIDSKISGGTADRPAIDCSGSLLVRNTSIEGYRQKPVRYHGTDLELGKELAKSAVPGSATAEPAALLSVEETPGFWNADLADWVAVGARKDGEKDDTAAIQRAIDSGKSTVYFPNNRIYFLSDTLIVRGSLKQIIGMGSEINLGAAKEAFSNIRNPRPLIRIDETKADIVFFENIFFNAQYPGEVIFENNSPKTVVIRHCGGWVGGDGGNRHAYRNTENGTGKLFIEDAYLPGWEIRRQSVWARQLNPENNNGDGSYAQVLNIGARLWILGFKTEGPAPFIETRDGGVTELLGAYNYVSATDAEKVPAESVPYIVKDSKAALSFVSENFRDNDYKVYIREIIGDETKDLKGADLLPRNGNKGDRSFVVPLYRSHTKNPE
;
A
#
# COMPACT_ATOMS: atom_id res chain seq x y z
N MET A 1 -26.00 -52.41 35.06
CA MET A 1 -26.32 -50.99 34.80
C MET A 1 -25.06 -50.26 34.37
N LYS A 2 -24.94 -49.94 33.07
CA LYS A 2 -23.88 -49.09 32.50
C LYS A 2 -24.56 -47.79 32.06
N LYS A 3 -24.08 -46.63 32.50
CA LYS A 3 -24.46 -45.32 31.93
C LYS A 3 -23.41 -44.95 30.87
N PRO A 4 -23.80 -44.49 29.66
CA PRO A 4 -22.85 -44.09 28.64
C PRO A 4 -22.40 -42.64 28.85
N ILE A 5 -21.12 -42.40 28.57
CA ILE A 5 -20.51 -41.07 28.48
C ILE A 5 -20.82 -40.53 27.08
N LEU A 6 -21.51 -39.39 27.02
CA LEU A 6 -21.83 -38.70 25.78
C LEU A 6 -20.62 -37.83 25.40
N ALA A 7 -19.87 -38.23 24.38
CA ALA A 7 -18.83 -37.40 23.79
C ALA A 7 -19.48 -36.33 22.90
N LEU A 8 -19.34 -35.07 23.28
CA LEU A 8 -19.82 -33.92 22.52
C LEU A 8 -18.80 -33.60 21.43
N VAL A 9 -19.08 -34.01 20.19
CA VAL A 9 -18.28 -33.64 19.01
C VAL A 9 -18.69 -32.23 18.58
N PHE A 10 -17.81 -31.25 18.78
CA PHE A 10 -17.93 -29.92 18.18
C PHE A 10 -17.59 -30.03 16.68
N LEU A 11 -18.60 -30.04 15.81
CA LEU A 11 -18.41 -29.80 14.39
C LEU A 11 -18.18 -28.30 14.16
N LEU A 12 -16.92 -27.93 13.88
CA LEU A 12 -16.58 -26.64 13.28
C LEU A 12 -17.07 -26.64 11.82
N ALA A 13 -18.23 -26.02 11.58
CA ALA A 13 -18.71 -25.74 10.23
C ALA A 13 -17.83 -24.63 9.62
N PHE A 14 -16.80 -25.03 8.85
CA PHE A 14 -16.12 -24.14 7.93
C PHE A 14 -17.08 -23.83 6.77
N ALA A 15 -17.65 -22.63 6.75
CA ALA A 15 -18.38 -22.14 5.61
C ALA A 15 -17.40 -21.99 4.43
N PHE A 16 -17.49 -22.88 3.45
CA PHE A 16 -16.83 -22.73 2.16
C PHE A 16 -17.47 -21.56 1.42
N TYR A 17 -16.92 -20.35 1.61
CA TYR A 17 -17.08 -19.29 0.62
C TYR A 17 -16.24 -19.69 -0.60
N SER A 18 -16.84 -20.44 -1.53
CA SER A 18 -16.43 -20.33 -2.93
C SER A 18 -16.73 -18.89 -3.34
N ALA A 19 -15.70 -18.04 -3.34
CA ALA A 19 -15.77 -16.77 -4.02
C ALA A 19 -16.05 -17.10 -5.49
N LYS A 20 -17.30 -16.92 -5.93
CA LYS A 20 -17.57 -16.80 -7.36
C LYS A 20 -16.64 -15.69 -7.84
N ALA A 21 -15.75 -15.99 -8.78
CA ALA A 21 -14.94 -14.98 -9.42
C ALA A 21 -15.91 -13.93 -9.99
N GLN A 22 -15.95 -12.77 -9.34
CA GLN A 22 -16.68 -11.65 -9.88
C GLN A 22 -15.89 -11.24 -11.12
N THR A 23 -16.46 -11.46 -12.29
CA THR A 23 -15.84 -11.05 -13.56
C THR A 23 -15.43 -9.60 -13.44
N ALA A 24 -14.14 -9.30 -13.65
CA ALA A 24 -13.63 -7.95 -13.58
C ALA A 24 -14.48 -7.04 -14.50
N GLN A 25 -14.90 -5.89 -13.98
CA GLN A 25 -15.68 -4.92 -14.75
C GLN A 25 -14.74 -4.12 -15.65
N ASP A 26 -15.17 -3.85 -16.89
CA ASP A 26 -14.40 -3.02 -17.82
C ASP A 26 -14.24 -1.59 -17.28
N LYS A 27 -12.99 -1.14 -17.18
CA LYS A 27 -12.57 0.22 -16.86
C LYS A 27 -12.62 1.07 -18.11
N ILE A 28 -13.76 1.69 -18.38
CA ILE A 28 -13.95 2.60 -19.52
C ILE A 28 -13.89 4.04 -19.03
N PHE A 29 -13.11 4.88 -19.69
CA PHE A 29 -12.91 6.28 -19.29
C PHE A 29 -13.43 7.25 -20.36
N PRO A 30 -13.81 8.49 -19.97
CA PRO A 30 -13.95 9.59 -20.92
C PRO A 30 -12.66 9.79 -21.73
N ALA A 31 -12.80 10.13 -23.02
CA ALA A 31 -11.66 10.20 -23.94
C ALA A 31 -10.60 11.25 -23.56
N ASP A 32 -11.00 12.31 -22.86
CA ASP A 32 -10.13 13.40 -22.38
C ASP A 32 -9.45 13.08 -21.04
N ALA A 33 -9.84 12.00 -20.36
CA ALA A 33 -9.30 11.61 -19.07
C ALA A 33 -7.97 10.82 -19.18
N VAL A 34 -7.72 10.14 -20.30
CA VAL A 34 -6.65 9.15 -20.45
C VAL A 34 -5.84 9.32 -21.74
N VAL A 35 -4.67 8.69 -21.80
CA VAL A 35 -3.87 8.53 -23.02
C VAL A 35 -4.14 7.15 -23.60
N ASN A 36 -5.01 7.05 -24.60
CA ASN A 36 -5.29 5.77 -25.25
C ASN A 36 -4.19 5.41 -26.26
N VAL A 37 -3.49 4.29 -26.05
CA VAL A 37 -2.38 3.84 -26.89
C VAL A 37 -2.79 3.46 -28.33
N THR A 38 -4.06 3.18 -28.57
CA THR A 38 -4.58 2.81 -29.90
C THR A 38 -4.90 4.01 -30.78
N LEU A 39 -4.96 5.21 -30.20
CA LEU A 39 -5.27 6.44 -30.92
C LEU A 39 -3.99 7.16 -31.39
N PRO A 40 -4.07 8.06 -32.38
CA PRO A 40 -2.98 8.95 -32.72
C PRO A 40 -2.51 9.76 -31.50
N PRO A 41 -1.19 9.96 -31.31
CA PRO A 41 -0.10 9.67 -32.25
C PRO A 41 0.59 8.31 -32.02
N TYR A 42 0.00 7.38 -31.27
CA TYR A 42 0.64 6.11 -30.87
C TYR A 42 0.26 4.95 -31.78
N GLY A 43 -1.05 4.72 -31.95
CA GLY A 43 -1.58 3.77 -32.93
C GLY A 43 -1.19 2.31 -32.72
N ALA A 44 -1.01 1.88 -31.46
CA ALA A 44 -0.86 0.46 -31.13
C ALA A 44 -2.11 -0.33 -31.57
N LYS A 45 -1.94 -1.56 -32.04
CA LYS A 45 -3.00 -2.36 -32.64
C LYS A 45 -3.06 -3.73 -31.99
N PRO A 46 -3.92 -3.91 -30.97
CA PRO A 46 -4.03 -5.22 -30.38
C PRO A 46 -4.62 -6.24 -31.36
N ASP A 47 -4.31 -7.51 -31.13
CA ASP A 47 -4.84 -8.70 -31.81
C ASP A 47 -4.49 -8.83 -33.30
N ASP A 48 -3.58 -8.02 -33.84
CA ASP A 48 -3.13 -8.14 -35.24
C ASP A 48 -1.85 -9.00 -35.41
N GLY A 49 -1.24 -9.44 -34.30
CA GLY A 49 -0.01 -10.24 -34.28
C GLY A 49 1.26 -9.45 -34.62
N ILE A 50 1.16 -8.13 -34.77
CA ILE A 50 2.26 -7.22 -35.09
C ILE A 50 2.86 -6.66 -33.79
N ASP A 51 4.14 -6.31 -33.87
CA ASP A 51 4.85 -5.73 -32.74
C ASP A 51 4.37 -4.31 -32.39
N ASP A 52 3.86 -4.14 -31.17
CA ASP A 52 3.42 -2.86 -30.61
C ASP A 52 4.48 -2.16 -29.73
N THR A 53 5.67 -2.76 -29.56
CA THR A 53 6.68 -2.27 -28.60
C THR A 53 7.01 -0.80 -28.83
N ALA A 54 7.26 -0.40 -30.09
CA ALA A 54 7.63 0.97 -30.42
C ALA A 54 6.50 1.96 -30.15
N ALA A 55 5.25 1.59 -30.46
CA ALA A 55 4.07 2.44 -30.24
C ALA A 55 3.81 2.65 -28.75
N ILE A 56 3.85 1.57 -27.96
CA ILE A 56 3.65 1.60 -26.52
C ILE A 56 4.81 2.32 -25.82
N GLN A 57 6.06 2.03 -26.18
CA GLN A 57 7.21 2.71 -25.61
C GLN A 57 7.16 4.21 -25.90
N LYS A 58 6.71 4.63 -27.09
CA LYS A 58 6.49 6.05 -27.40
C LYS A 58 5.44 6.67 -26.47
N ALA A 59 4.33 5.99 -26.20
CA ALA A 59 3.31 6.44 -25.26
C ALA A 59 3.87 6.61 -23.84
N VAL A 60 4.66 5.64 -23.37
CA VAL A 60 5.36 5.72 -22.07
C VAL A 60 6.33 6.88 -22.06
N THR A 61 7.19 7.00 -23.06
CA THR A 61 8.26 8.00 -23.11
C THR A 61 7.74 9.45 -23.16
N GLU A 62 6.60 9.67 -23.80
CA GLU A 62 5.98 11.00 -23.90
C GLU A 62 5.10 11.36 -22.68
N ASN A 63 4.67 10.38 -21.87
CA ASN A 63 3.74 10.62 -20.77
C ASN A 63 4.24 10.19 -19.38
N VAL A 64 5.41 9.56 -19.25
CA VAL A 64 6.04 9.33 -17.94
C VAL A 64 6.31 10.68 -17.25
N ASP A 65 6.24 10.71 -15.92
CA ASP A 65 6.34 11.91 -15.07
C ASP A 65 5.16 12.91 -15.19
N THR A 66 4.19 12.67 -16.08
CA THR A 66 3.06 13.59 -16.26
C THR A 66 1.89 13.31 -15.29
N GLY A 67 1.89 12.15 -14.63
CA GLY A 67 0.79 11.66 -13.81
C GLY A 67 -0.41 11.13 -14.62
N ARG A 68 -0.36 11.19 -15.96
CA ARG A 68 -1.44 10.71 -16.84
C ARG A 68 -1.51 9.18 -16.86
N PHE A 69 -2.72 8.69 -17.12
CA PHE A 69 -2.99 7.28 -17.27
C PHE A 69 -2.76 6.86 -18.72
N ILE A 70 -1.83 5.95 -18.94
CA ILE A 70 -1.63 5.30 -20.24
C ILE A 70 -2.59 4.12 -20.30
N TYR A 71 -3.61 4.27 -21.13
CA TYR A 71 -4.76 3.39 -21.19
C TYR A 71 -4.68 2.41 -22.35
N PHE A 72 -4.93 1.14 -22.04
CA PHE A 72 -4.92 0.02 -22.96
C PHE A 72 -6.33 -0.56 -23.08
N PRO A 73 -7.06 -0.25 -24.16
CA PRO A 73 -8.28 -0.97 -24.52
C PRO A 73 -8.08 -2.49 -24.53
N ALA A 74 -9.18 -3.23 -24.39
CA ALA A 74 -9.16 -4.68 -24.49
C ALA A 74 -8.50 -5.15 -25.79
N GLY A 75 -7.72 -6.23 -25.68
CA GLY A 75 -6.98 -6.87 -26.76
C GLY A 75 -5.58 -7.30 -26.32
N THR A 76 -4.90 -8.05 -27.19
CA THR A 76 -3.54 -8.56 -26.98
C THR A 76 -2.53 -7.72 -27.74
N TYR A 77 -1.64 -7.04 -27.02
CA TYR A 77 -0.55 -6.24 -27.58
C TYR A 77 0.73 -7.08 -27.56
N ASP A 78 1.27 -7.39 -28.74
CA ASP A 78 2.48 -8.20 -28.88
C ASP A 78 3.73 -7.31 -28.76
N ILE A 79 4.63 -7.66 -27.85
CA ILE A 79 5.84 -6.90 -27.51
C ILE A 79 7.07 -7.78 -27.75
N SER A 80 8.19 -7.23 -28.22
CA SER A 80 9.46 -7.94 -28.41
C SER A 80 10.60 -7.45 -27.53
N ASP A 81 10.43 -6.33 -26.82
CA ASP A 81 11.47 -5.76 -25.97
C ASP A 81 10.91 -5.10 -24.70
N THR A 82 11.79 -4.75 -23.78
CA THR A 82 11.44 -4.13 -22.50
C THR A 82 10.79 -2.74 -22.69
N LEU A 83 9.71 -2.48 -21.95
CA LEU A 83 9.11 -1.17 -21.77
C LEU A 83 9.75 -0.44 -20.58
N TYR A 84 10.43 0.66 -20.85
CA TYR A 84 11.16 1.46 -19.85
C TYR A 84 10.43 2.76 -19.49
N ALA A 85 10.33 3.04 -18.19
CA ALA A 85 9.93 4.35 -17.65
C ALA A 85 11.02 5.42 -17.84
N LYS A 86 11.32 5.75 -19.10
CA LYS A 86 12.28 6.78 -19.51
C LYS A 86 11.63 7.82 -20.40
N ASN A 87 11.91 9.09 -20.13
CA ASN A 87 11.48 10.20 -20.96
C ASN A 87 12.28 10.27 -22.28
N SER A 88 11.92 11.21 -23.16
CA SER A 88 12.54 11.38 -24.49
C SER A 88 14.05 11.68 -24.47
N LYS A 89 14.61 12.03 -23.31
CA LYS A 89 16.05 12.24 -23.10
C LYS A 89 16.75 10.97 -22.60
N GLY A 90 16.04 9.83 -22.53
CA GLY A 90 16.57 8.56 -22.01
C GLY A 90 16.73 8.54 -20.49
N VAL A 91 16.13 9.49 -19.76
CA VAL A 91 16.27 9.63 -18.31
C VAL A 91 15.12 8.92 -17.58
N TRP A 92 15.44 8.15 -16.55
CA TRP A 92 14.47 7.50 -15.68
C TRP A 92 13.54 8.50 -14.99
N ARG A 93 12.25 8.19 -15.00
CA ARG A 93 11.20 9.03 -14.41
C ARG A 93 10.12 8.20 -13.72
N PRO A 94 9.53 8.70 -12.62
CA PRO A 94 8.45 8.06 -11.90
C PRO A 94 7.09 8.50 -12.47
N HIS A 95 6.01 8.33 -11.70
CA HIS A 95 4.64 8.73 -12.03
C HIS A 95 4.07 8.03 -13.29
N LEU A 96 4.49 6.79 -13.55
CA LEU A 96 3.96 5.99 -14.65
C LEU A 96 2.71 5.23 -14.20
N THR A 97 1.55 5.49 -14.81
CA THR A 97 0.35 4.67 -14.61
C THR A 97 -0.01 3.93 -15.90
N LEU A 98 0.05 2.59 -15.87
CA LEU A 98 -0.45 1.71 -16.92
C LEU A 98 -1.82 1.18 -16.51
N GLN A 99 -2.86 1.50 -17.27
CA GLN A 99 -4.25 1.14 -16.97
C GLN A 99 -4.81 0.27 -18.09
N GLY A 100 -5.10 -1.00 -17.80
CA GLY A 100 -5.86 -1.84 -18.71
C GLY A 100 -7.36 -1.58 -18.60
N GLN A 101 -8.09 -1.91 -19.67
CA GLN A 101 -9.55 -1.93 -19.62
C GLN A 101 -10.04 -3.05 -18.71
N ASN A 102 -9.38 -4.21 -18.69
CA ASN A 102 -9.81 -5.37 -17.94
C ASN A 102 -8.65 -6.35 -17.78
N GLN A 103 -8.48 -6.92 -16.58
CA GLN A 103 -7.43 -7.91 -16.29
C GLN A 103 -7.40 -9.07 -17.30
N ASP A 104 -8.57 -9.62 -17.64
CA ASP A 104 -8.69 -10.82 -18.47
C ASP A 104 -8.65 -10.52 -19.97
N LYS A 105 -8.88 -9.27 -20.38
CA LYS A 105 -9.03 -8.90 -21.79
C LYS A 105 -7.92 -8.00 -22.31
N THR A 106 -7.18 -7.30 -21.45
CA THR A 106 -6.06 -6.46 -21.83
C THR A 106 -4.76 -7.19 -21.52
N ILE A 107 -4.04 -7.62 -22.56
CA ILE A 107 -2.86 -8.50 -22.41
C ILE A 107 -1.65 -7.84 -23.07
N LEU A 108 -0.60 -7.58 -22.30
CA LEU A 108 0.73 -7.27 -22.83
C LEU A 108 1.51 -8.58 -22.92
N ARG A 109 1.78 -9.05 -24.13
CA ARG A 109 2.41 -10.36 -24.38
C ARG A 109 3.79 -10.20 -25.01
N LEU A 110 4.82 -10.65 -24.31
CA LEU A 110 6.15 -10.81 -24.88
C LEU A 110 6.13 -11.96 -25.91
N LYS A 111 6.72 -11.72 -27.08
CA LYS A 111 6.90 -12.74 -28.11
C LYS A 111 7.74 -13.91 -27.60
N ASP A 112 7.36 -15.11 -28.04
CA ASP A 112 8.09 -16.32 -27.72
C ASP A 112 9.55 -16.25 -28.21
N LYS A 113 10.47 -16.86 -27.44
CA LYS A 113 11.90 -17.00 -27.78
C LYS A 113 12.56 -15.66 -28.14
N SER A 114 12.20 -14.60 -27.44
CA SER A 114 12.78 -13.27 -27.61
C SER A 114 14.23 -13.24 -27.11
N ALA A 115 15.15 -12.83 -27.98
CA ALA A 115 16.60 -12.97 -27.73
C ALA A 115 17.08 -12.28 -26.44
N ASN A 116 16.53 -11.10 -26.11
CA ASN A 116 16.89 -10.34 -24.90
C ASN A 116 16.46 -11.04 -23.59
N PHE A 117 15.61 -12.06 -23.68
CA PHE A 117 14.99 -12.76 -22.55
C PHE A 117 15.40 -14.24 -22.51
N ALA A 118 16.40 -14.65 -23.30
CA ALA A 118 16.82 -16.04 -23.43
C ALA A 118 17.79 -16.51 -22.33
N ASP A 119 18.47 -15.60 -21.63
CA ASP A 119 19.52 -15.94 -20.66
C ASP A 119 19.01 -15.78 -19.21
N PRO A 120 18.73 -16.88 -18.47
CA PRO A 120 18.31 -16.80 -17.06
C PRO A 120 19.40 -16.28 -16.12
N ALA A 121 20.67 -16.28 -16.52
CA ALA A 121 21.75 -15.66 -15.74
C ALA A 121 21.82 -14.14 -15.92
N LYS A 122 21.13 -13.60 -16.93
CA LYS A 122 20.99 -12.16 -17.21
C LYS A 122 19.52 -11.82 -17.42
N PRO A 123 18.71 -11.89 -16.35
CA PRO A 123 17.28 -11.71 -16.47
C PRO A 123 16.93 -10.31 -17.00
N SER A 124 15.91 -10.26 -17.86
CA SER A 124 15.43 -9.03 -18.50
C SER A 124 13.94 -8.85 -18.22
N PRO A 125 13.51 -7.69 -17.69
CA PRO A 125 12.10 -7.41 -17.39
C PRO A 125 11.31 -6.98 -18.62
N LEU A 126 10.02 -7.33 -18.70
CA LEU A 126 9.12 -6.80 -19.74
C LEU A 126 8.70 -5.37 -19.43
N ILE A 127 8.42 -5.04 -18.17
CA ILE A 127 8.07 -3.69 -17.71
C ILE A 127 9.05 -3.23 -16.64
N VAL A 128 9.58 -2.01 -16.79
CA VAL A 128 10.46 -1.37 -15.80
C VAL A 128 9.89 -0.03 -15.38
N THR A 129 9.40 0.07 -14.13
CA THR A 129 9.10 1.37 -13.51
C THR A 129 10.37 1.97 -12.90
N ALA A 130 10.36 3.24 -12.50
CA ALA A 130 11.58 3.89 -12.03
C ALA A 130 11.38 4.95 -10.96
N SER A 131 12.45 5.18 -10.20
CA SER A 131 12.68 6.39 -9.43
C SER A 131 13.09 7.54 -10.35
N ALA A 132 12.73 8.77 -9.96
CA ALA A 132 13.34 9.95 -10.58
C ALA A 132 14.87 9.85 -10.46
N TRP A 133 15.55 9.96 -11.59
CA TRP A 133 17.01 10.02 -11.63
C TRP A 133 17.51 11.44 -11.81
N GLU A 134 18.51 11.79 -10.99
CA GLU A 134 19.29 13.02 -11.06
C GLU A 134 20.79 12.70 -10.98
N LYS A 135 21.65 13.67 -11.32
CA LYS A 135 23.10 13.49 -11.28
C LYS A 135 23.53 13.14 -9.84
N GLY A 136 24.13 11.96 -9.67
CA GLY A 136 24.53 11.42 -8.36
C GLY A 136 23.72 10.20 -7.95
N ASP A 137 22.54 10.00 -8.54
CA ASP A 137 21.74 8.79 -8.34
C ASP A 137 22.29 7.60 -9.12
N THR A 138 21.94 6.40 -8.66
CA THR A 138 22.33 5.16 -9.35
C THR A 138 21.66 5.06 -10.72
N PRO A 139 22.41 4.70 -11.78
CA PRO A 139 21.89 4.69 -13.15
C PRO A 139 20.89 3.56 -13.45
N SER A 140 20.59 2.70 -12.47
CA SER A 140 19.67 1.55 -12.61
C SER A 140 18.18 1.94 -12.59
N GLY A 141 17.85 3.20 -12.28
CA GLY A 141 16.46 3.65 -12.12
C GLY A 141 15.80 3.21 -10.81
N GLY A 142 16.54 2.60 -9.88
CA GLY A 142 16.11 2.41 -8.48
C GLY A 142 16.40 3.64 -7.63
N GLY A 143 15.71 3.79 -6.50
CA GLY A 143 15.86 4.91 -5.58
C GLY A 143 14.59 5.24 -4.80
N ASN A 144 14.68 6.23 -3.92
CA ASN A 144 13.62 6.66 -3.01
C ASN A 144 12.66 7.72 -3.59
N LYS A 145 12.70 7.97 -4.90
CA LYS A 145 11.86 8.96 -5.60
C LYS A 145 10.95 8.28 -6.64
N ALA A 146 10.49 7.07 -6.37
CA ALA A 146 9.67 6.25 -7.27
C ALA A 146 8.16 6.38 -7.00
N PHE A 147 7.68 7.62 -6.87
CA PHE A 147 6.28 7.89 -6.54
C PHE A 147 5.31 7.54 -7.68
N ARG A 148 4.10 7.09 -7.34
CA ARG A 148 2.95 6.87 -8.23
C ARG A 148 3.25 6.05 -9.49
N ASN A 149 4.12 5.06 -9.36
CA ASN A 149 4.25 4.02 -10.37
C ASN A 149 3.13 2.99 -10.15
N ASN A 150 2.28 2.81 -11.15
CA ASN A 150 1.06 2.02 -11.05
C ASN A 150 0.87 1.09 -12.26
N ILE A 151 0.35 -0.12 -12.00
CA ILE A 151 -0.09 -1.05 -13.04
C ILE A 151 -1.44 -1.64 -12.63
N PHE A 152 -2.50 -1.38 -13.41
CA PHE A 152 -3.87 -1.71 -13.07
C PHE A 152 -4.59 -2.52 -14.14
N ASP A 153 -5.41 -3.47 -13.71
CA ASP A 153 -6.47 -4.13 -14.50
C ASP A 153 -5.98 -4.68 -15.86
N MET A 154 -4.87 -5.42 -15.88
CA MET A 154 -4.31 -6.04 -17.10
C MET A 154 -3.58 -7.36 -16.83
N THR A 155 -3.26 -8.09 -17.90
CA THR A 155 -2.36 -9.25 -17.87
C THR A 155 -1.00 -8.89 -18.46
N VAL A 156 0.06 -9.32 -17.78
CA VAL A 156 1.44 -9.32 -18.25
C VAL A 156 1.85 -10.77 -18.53
N ASP A 157 2.09 -11.10 -19.80
CA ASP A 157 2.44 -12.45 -20.26
C ASP A 157 3.85 -12.45 -20.84
N THR A 158 4.77 -13.21 -20.24
CA THR A 158 6.16 -13.29 -20.73
C THR A 158 6.38 -14.32 -21.84
N GLY A 159 5.31 -14.91 -22.39
CA GLY A 159 5.38 -15.85 -23.50
C GLY A 159 6.12 -17.14 -23.12
N SER A 160 6.52 -17.90 -24.14
CA SER A 160 7.21 -19.19 -24.01
C SER A 160 8.65 -19.13 -24.53
N GLY A 161 9.54 -19.94 -23.97
CA GLY A 161 10.95 -20.00 -24.37
C GLY A 161 11.75 -18.77 -23.94
N ASN A 162 11.28 -18.03 -22.93
CA ASN A 162 11.90 -16.81 -22.39
C ASN A 162 12.37 -17.02 -20.93
N PRO A 163 13.34 -17.92 -20.66
CA PRO A 163 13.73 -18.28 -19.30
C PRO A 163 14.39 -17.13 -18.51
N GLY A 164 14.92 -16.11 -19.19
CA GLY A 164 15.42 -14.88 -18.58
C GLY A 164 14.34 -13.83 -18.30
N ALA A 165 13.07 -14.06 -18.67
CA ALA A 165 12.06 -13.02 -18.53
C ALA A 165 11.69 -12.74 -17.07
N VAL A 166 11.64 -11.46 -16.73
CA VAL A 166 10.96 -10.93 -15.54
C VAL A 166 9.67 -10.25 -15.99
N GLY A 167 8.54 -10.49 -15.32
CA GLY A 167 7.29 -9.83 -15.70
C GLY A 167 7.38 -8.32 -15.48
N VAL A 168 7.62 -7.92 -14.23
CA VAL A 168 7.74 -6.50 -13.83
C VAL A 168 8.96 -6.31 -12.94
N ASP A 169 9.85 -5.40 -13.31
CA ASP A 169 10.84 -4.81 -12.40
C ASP A 169 10.27 -3.51 -11.82
N TYR A 170 9.85 -3.59 -10.55
CA TYR A 170 9.02 -2.59 -9.90
C TYR A 170 9.83 -1.74 -8.92
N ALA A 171 9.92 -0.44 -9.22
CA ALA A 171 10.35 0.60 -8.29
C ALA A 171 9.13 1.39 -7.81
N VAL A 172 9.02 1.57 -6.50
CA VAL A 172 7.98 2.37 -5.83
C VAL A 172 8.53 3.05 -4.59
N SER A 173 8.02 4.24 -4.27
CA SER A 173 8.30 4.96 -3.02
C SER A 173 7.07 5.75 -2.59
N ASN A 174 6.76 5.69 -1.30
CA ASN A 174 5.69 6.36 -0.55
C ASN A 174 4.25 6.03 -0.99
N ILE A 175 3.97 6.04 -2.29
CA ILE A 175 2.68 5.79 -2.93
C ILE A 175 2.91 5.14 -4.29
N GLY A 176 2.12 4.13 -4.63
CA GLY A 176 2.17 3.43 -5.91
C GLY A 176 1.74 1.97 -5.77
N SER A 177 1.03 1.48 -6.79
CA SER A 177 0.27 0.23 -6.66
C SER A 177 0.30 -0.67 -7.90
N ILE A 178 0.35 -1.99 -7.68
CA ILE A 178 -0.02 -2.99 -8.70
C ILE A 178 -1.34 -3.64 -8.26
N GLU A 179 -2.42 -3.44 -9.02
CA GLU A 179 -3.75 -3.92 -8.65
C GLU A 179 -4.52 -4.63 -9.76
N ASN A 180 -5.16 -5.74 -9.41
CA ASN A 180 -5.97 -6.56 -10.32
C ASN A 180 -5.16 -6.96 -11.57
N VAL A 181 -3.94 -7.44 -11.36
CA VAL A 181 -3.01 -7.82 -12.43
C VAL A 181 -2.75 -9.32 -12.40
N LEU A 182 -2.78 -9.95 -13.58
CA LEU A 182 -2.27 -11.30 -13.77
C LEU A 182 -0.87 -11.21 -14.39
N ILE A 183 0.13 -11.83 -13.77
CA ILE A 183 1.48 -11.95 -14.33
C ILE A 183 1.75 -13.43 -14.57
N ARG A 184 2.04 -13.82 -15.80
CA ARG A 184 2.27 -15.23 -16.13
C ARG A 184 3.47 -15.42 -17.05
N SER A 185 4.14 -16.55 -16.88
CA SER A 185 5.09 -17.08 -17.86
C SER A 185 4.42 -18.21 -18.63
N GLY A 186 4.33 -18.08 -19.95
CA GLY A 186 3.54 -18.98 -20.81
C GLY A 186 3.93 -20.46 -20.71
N ASP A 187 5.20 -20.75 -20.44
CA ASP A 187 5.74 -22.09 -20.18
C ASP A 187 6.29 -22.27 -18.75
N GLY A 188 6.06 -21.27 -17.90
CA GLY A 188 6.54 -21.19 -16.53
C GLY A 188 8.06 -21.05 -16.37
N GLN A 189 8.85 -20.83 -17.42
CA GLN A 189 10.33 -20.79 -17.34
C GLN A 189 10.94 -19.45 -16.94
N GLY A 190 10.17 -18.35 -16.89
CA GLY A 190 10.70 -17.03 -16.57
C GLY A 190 11.44 -16.95 -15.22
N SER A 191 12.27 -15.93 -15.03
CA SER A 191 13.08 -15.75 -13.83
C SER A 191 12.27 -15.27 -12.62
N ALA A 192 11.50 -14.18 -12.78
CA ALA A 192 10.64 -13.67 -11.71
C ALA A 192 9.33 -13.07 -12.22
N GLY A 193 8.23 -13.24 -11.48
CA GLY A 193 6.97 -12.56 -11.80
C GLY A 193 7.10 -11.05 -11.57
N ILE A 194 7.39 -10.68 -10.33
CA ILE A 194 7.74 -9.30 -9.93
C ILE A 194 9.11 -9.33 -9.26
N SER A 195 10.00 -8.44 -9.71
CA SER A 195 11.30 -8.19 -9.10
C SER A 195 11.36 -6.79 -8.51
N MET A 196 11.84 -6.70 -7.27
CA MET A 196 12.06 -5.48 -6.51
C MET A 196 13.44 -5.57 -5.84
N VAL A 197 14.48 -5.78 -6.65
CA VAL A 197 15.86 -5.98 -6.18
C VAL A 197 16.79 -4.80 -6.48
N ARG A 198 16.27 -3.76 -7.15
CA ARG A 198 16.96 -2.48 -7.29
C ARG A 198 16.92 -1.73 -5.95
N ARG A 199 17.85 -0.78 -5.79
CA ARG A 199 18.05 -0.03 -4.54
C ARG A 199 16.78 0.67 -4.05
N ILE A 200 16.61 0.64 -2.74
CA ILE A 200 15.61 1.37 -1.94
C ILE A 200 14.16 1.15 -2.44
N PRO A 201 13.69 -0.10 -2.56
CA PRO A 201 12.35 -0.41 -3.00
C PRO A 201 11.32 -0.29 -1.85
N GLY A 202 10.26 0.50 -2.07
CA GLY A 202 9.15 0.65 -1.14
C GLY A 202 9.04 2.05 -0.52
N PRO A 203 7.96 2.33 0.24
CA PRO A 203 6.77 1.50 0.35
C PRO A 203 5.82 1.62 -0.83
N GLY A 204 4.91 0.66 -0.96
CA GLY A 204 3.86 0.59 -1.97
C GLY A 204 2.89 -0.57 -1.69
N LEU A 205 1.84 -0.65 -2.49
CA LEU A 205 0.78 -1.67 -2.37
C LEU A 205 0.79 -2.62 -3.56
N ILE A 206 0.65 -3.92 -3.31
CA ILE A 206 0.35 -4.90 -4.35
C ILE A 206 -0.89 -5.64 -3.90
N LYS A 207 -1.98 -5.57 -4.68
CA LYS A 207 -3.27 -6.08 -4.25
C LYS A 207 -4.02 -6.81 -5.37
N ASN A 208 -4.64 -7.94 -5.05
CA ASN A 208 -5.38 -8.75 -6.02
C ASN A 208 -4.51 -9.17 -7.23
N VAL A 209 -3.28 -9.62 -6.97
CA VAL A 209 -2.33 -10.02 -8.02
C VAL A 209 -2.17 -11.53 -8.04
N THR A 210 -2.23 -12.11 -9.24
CA THR A 210 -1.94 -13.52 -9.46
C THR A 210 -0.64 -13.66 -10.25
N ILE A 211 0.28 -14.52 -9.79
CA ILE A 211 1.54 -14.81 -10.45
C ILE A 211 1.64 -16.31 -10.73
N ILE A 212 1.74 -16.68 -12.01
CA ILE A 212 1.74 -18.07 -12.47
C ILE A 212 3.06 -18.40 -13.19
N GLY A 213 3.71 -19.49 -12.77
CA GLY A 213 5.00 -19.92 -13.29
C GLY A 213 6.16 -19.18 -12.64
N PHE A 214 7.25 -19.01 -13.39
CA PHE A 214 8.52 -18.40 -12.98
C PHE A 214 9.35 -19.24 -11.99
N ASP A 215 10.64 -18.96 -11.89
CA ASP A 215 11.49 -19.46 -10.80
C ASP A 215 11.06 -18.87 -9.45
N VAL A 216 10.86 -17.55 -9.41
CA VAL A 216 10.40 -16.83 -8.21
C VAL A 216 9.13 -16.04 -8.52
N GLY A 217 8.11 -16.13 -7.69
CA GLY A 217 6.88 -15.36 -7.87
C GLY A 217 7.12 -13.87 -7.59
N PHE A 218 7.54 -13.57 -6.37
CA PHE A 218 7.88 -12.22 -5.90
C PHE A 218 9.30 -12.21 -5.31
N ASP A 219 10.20 -11.46 -5.92
CA ASP A 219 11.61 -11.35 -5.52
C ASP A 219 11.92 -9.96 -4.96
N TYR A 220 12.16 -9.86 -3.65
CA TYR A 220 12.25 -8.59 -2.94
C TYR A 220 13.51 -8.50 -2.09
N ALA A 221 14.28 -7.43 -2.30
CA ALA A 221 15.57 -7.23 -1.67
C ALA A 221 15.82 -5.76 -1.29
N ASP A 222 17.06 -5.47 -0.85
CA ASP A 222 17.54 -4.17 -0.35
C ASP A 222 16.86 -3.78 0.98
N GLY A 223 17.47 -2.91 1.77
CA GLY A 223 17.21 -2.87 3.23
C GLY A 223 16.02 -2.05 3.70
N GLN A 224 15.44 -1.21 2.83
CA GLN A 224 14.68 -0.04 3.27
C GLN A 224 13.21 -0.02 2.82
N TYR A 225 12.38 0.55 3.70
CA TYR A 225 11.00 1.04 3.53
C TYR A 225 9.83 0.04 3.50
N GLY A 226 10.08 -1.23 3.21
CA GLY A 226 9.09 -2.30 3.29
C GLY A 226 7.98 -2.27 2.24
N MET A 227 7.21 -3.35 2.11
CA MET A 227 6.11 -3.50 1.13
C MET A 227 4.86 -4.13 1.72
N THR A 228 3.70 -3.72 1.19
CA THR A 228 2.37 -4.24 1.59
C THR A 228 1.75 -5.06 0.47
N LEU A 229 1.43 -6.32 0.75
CA LEU A 229 0.79 -7.26 -0.16
C LEU A 229 -0.56 -7.70 0.42
N GLU A 230 -1.63 -7.64 -0.37
CA GLU A 230 -2.92 -8.21 0.03
C GLU A 230 -3.58 -9.00 -1.10
N ASN A 231 -4.13 -10.17 -0.76
CA ASN A 231 -4.84 -11.03 -1.71
C ASN A 231 -3.97 -11.40 -2.93
N ILE A 232 -2.82 -12.03 -2.63
CA ILE A 232 -1.84 -12.46 -3.64
C ILE A 232 -2.00 -13.95 -3.88
N THR A 233 -2.05 -14.36 -5.14
CA THR A 233 -2.03 -15.78 -5.53
C THR A 233 -0.73 -16.12 -6.25
N LEU A 234 0.01 -17.10 -5.75
CA LEU A 234 1.26 -17.59 -6.32
C LEU A 234 1.10 -19.05 -6.69
N LYS A 235 1.34 -19.39 -7.95
CA LYS A 235 1.12 -20.75 -8.46
C LYS A 235 2.25 -21.20 -9.40
N ASP A 236 2.66 -22.46 -9.25
CA ASP A 236 3.60 -23.15 -10.14
C ASP A 236 5.00 -22.50 -10.26
N GLN A 237 5.49 -21.88 -9.18
CA GLN A 237 6.88 -21.43 -9.08
C GLN A 237 7.87 -22.60 -8.98
N LYS A 238 9.07 -22.43 -9.57
CA LYS A 238 10.09 -23.49 -9.66
C LYS A 238 11.16 -23.45 -8.58
N LYS A 239 11.36 -22.32 -7.91
CA LYS A 239 12.29 -22.17 -6.78
C LYS A 239 11.61 -21.72 -5.51
N TYR A 240 10.88 -20.60 -5.53
CA TYR A 240 10.20 -20.05 -4.35
C TYR A 240 8.94 -19.29 -4.77
N GLY A 241 7.88 -19.33 -3.95
CA GLY A 241 6.79 -18.36 -4.11
C GLY A 241 7.31 -16.93 -3.93
N ILE A 242 7.92 -16.67 -2.78
CA ILE A 242 8.50 -15.37 -2.41
C ILE A 242 9.94 -15.56 -1.94
N ARG A 243 10.84 -14.71 -2.41
CA ARG A 243 12.16 -14.49 -1.80
C ARG A 243 12.19 -13.08 -1.18
N LEU A 244 12.51 -13.03 0.10
CA LEU A 244 12.80 -11.81 0.85
C LEU A 244 14.25 -11.87 1.34
N THR A 245 15.03 -10.81 1.14
CA THR A 245 16.38 -10.71 1.71
C THR A 245 16.39 -9.79 2.92
N ASP A 246 16.73 -8.52 2.76
CA ASP A 246 17.06 -7.56 3.81
C ASP A 246 15.96 -6.51 4.09
N ASN A 247 14.80 -6.65 3.45
CA ASN A 247 13.68 -5.74 3.60
C ASN A 247 12.57 -6.25 4.54
N VAL A 248 11.48 -5.49 4.65
CA VAL A 248 10.32 -5.77 5.49
C VAL A 248 9.10 -6.04 4.60
N LEU A 249 8.43 -7.18 4.76
CA LEU A 249 7.31 -7.57 3.91
C LEU A 249 6.08 -7.91 4.76
N HIS A 250 4.97 -7.24 4.47
CA HIS A 250 3.70 -7.39 5.16
C HIS A 250 2.65 -7.96 4.22
N ILE A 251 2.11 -9.13 4.56
CA ILE A 251 1.24 -9.88 3.68
C ILE A 251 -0.03 -10.30 4.41
N ARG A 252 -1.18 -10.01 3.81
CA ARG A 252 -2.46 -10.58 4.19
C ARG A 252 -3.05 -11.38 3.02
N ARG A 253 -3.64 -12.54 3.30
CA ARG A 253 -4.30 -13.39 2.29
C ARG A 253 -3.37 -13.79 1.14
N LEU A 254 -2.20 -14.33 1.48
CA LEU A 254 -1.39 -15.07 0.51
C LEU A 254 -2.05 -16.42 0.24
N THR A 255 -2.29 -16.74 -1.02
CA THR A 255 -2.59 -18.09 -1.49
C THR A 255 -1.39 -18.60 -2.27
N SER A 256 -0.68 -19.59 -1.73
CA SER A 256 0.43 -20.25 -2.41
C SER A 256 0.07 -21.69 -2.75
N GLU A 257 0.12 -22.02 -4.03
CA GLU A 257 -0.14 -23.35 -4.58
C GLU A 257 1.14 -23.82 -5.30
N ASN A 258 2.09 -24.34 -4.52
CA ASN A 258 3.46 -24.55 -4.99
C ASN A 258 4.04 -25.86 -4.46
N LYS A 259 4.93 -26.49 -5.24
CA LYS A 259 5.75 -27.64 -4.76
C LYS A 259 7.00 -27.22 -4.01
N VAL A 260 7.38 -25.96 -4.16
CA VAL A 260 8.53 -25.31 -3.52
C VAL A 260 8.10 -24.51 -2.29
N PRO A 261 9.05 -24.03 -1.44
CA PRO A 261 8.70 -23.16 -0.32
C PRO A 261 7.90 -21.95 -0.78
N ALA A 262 6.85 -21.62 -0.03
CA ALA A 262 6.02 -20.45 -0.32
C ALA A 262 6.76 -19.15 -0.04
N VAL A 263 7.56 -19.10 1.04
CA VAL A 263 8.35 -17.92 1.40
C VAL A 263 9.72 -18.35 1.92
N ILE A 264 10.77 -17.69 1.44
CA ILE A 264 12.09 -17.73 2.08
C ILE A 264 12.52 -16.32 2.50
N VAL A 265 13.03 -16.19 3.72
CA VAL A 265 13.70 -14.98 4.24
C VAL A 265 15.16 -15.32 4.47
N THR A 266 16.05 -14.77 3.67
CA THR A 266 17.45 -15.26 3.59
C THR A 266 18.43 -14.48 4.45
N ASN A 267 18.03 -13.34 5.00
CA ASN A 267 18.89 -12.47 5.83
C ASN A 267 18.26 -12.26 7.21
N ALA A 268 19.11 -12.10 8.23
CA ALA A 268 18.71 -11.87 9.62
C ALA A 268 17.95 -10.55 9.83
N ILE A 269 18.20 -9.54 9.00
CA ILE A 269 17.51 -8.24 9.10
C ILE A 269 16.18 -8.18 8.34
N GLY A 270 15.85 -9.22 7.56
CA GLY A 270 14.58 -9.33 6.86
C GLY A 270 13.44 -9.59 7.84
N VAL A 271 12.25 -9.04 7.55
CA VAL A 271 11.09 -9.17 8.46
C VAL A 271 9.85 -9.56 7.68
N LEU A 272 9.17 -10.61 8.12
CA LEU A 272 7.95 -11.12 7.52
C LEU A 272 6.76 -11.00 8.47
N THR A 273 5.72 -10.29 8.06
CA THR A 273 4.38 -10.36 8.67
C THR A 273 3.46 -11.10 7.70
N LEU A 274 2.92 -12.25 8.08
CA LEU A 274 2.05 -13.09 7.23
C LEU A 274 0.77 -13.46 7.99
N ILE A 275 -0.36 -12.93 7.54
CA ILE A 275 -1.64 -13.15 8.20
C ILE A 275 -2.73 -13.66 7.25
N ASP A 276 -3.70 -14.38 7.80
CA ASP A 276 -4.92 -14.85 7.11
C ASP A 276 -4.63 -15.56 5.78
N SER A 277 -3.63 -16.45 5.76
CA SER A 277 -3.06 -17.00 4.51
C SER A 277 -3.26 -18.51 4.36
N LYS A 278 -3.14 -18.99 3.13
CA LYS A 278 -3.23 -20.41 2.77
C LYS A 278 -2.02 -20.82 1.92
N ILE A 279 -1.32 -21.85 2.37
CA ILE A 279 -0.16 -22.40 1.68
C ILE A 279 -0.42 -23.89 1.46
N SER A 280 -0.31 -24.35 0.21
CA SER A 280 -0.67 -25.72 -0.17
C SER A 280 0.17 -26.23 -1.35
N GLY A 281 -0.02 -27.50 -1.72
CA GLY A 281 0.68 -28.16 -2.81
C GLY A 281 1.88 -28.94 -2.32
N GLY A 282 2.85 -28.23 -1.73
CA GLY A 282 4.07 -28.64 -1.02
C GLY A 282 4.85 -29.85 -1.52
N THR A 283 5.94 -30.14 -0.79
CA THR A 283 6.59 -31.45 -0.79
C THR A 283 6.89 -31.82 0.66
N ALA A 284 6.60 -33.07 1.06
CA ALA A 284 6.57 -33.51 2.45
C ALA A 284 7.91 -33.43 3.20
N ASP A 285 9.02 -33.24 2.51
CA ASP A 285 10.38 -33.09 3.06
C ASP A 285 10.84 -31.62 3.18
N ARG A 286 10.06 -30.67 2.65
CA ARG A 286 10.43 -29.24 2.60
C ARG A 286 9.62 -28.39 3.58
N PRO A 287 10.21 -27.32 4.13
CA PRO A 287 9.44 -26.28 4.80
C PRO A 287 8.56 -25.52 3.80
N ALA A 288 7.44 -25.00 4.27
CA ALA A 288 6.64 -24.02 3.57
C ALA A 288 7.22 -22.60 3.73
N ILE A 289 7.75 -22.30 4.91
CA ILE A 289 8.37 -21.01 5.26
C ILE A 289 9.76 -21.30 5.81
N ASP A 290 10.81 -20.73 5.22
CA ASP A 290 12.18 -20.77 5.75
C ASP A 290 12.62 -19.35 6.08
N CYS A 291 12.75 -19.01 7.36
CA CYS A 291 12.99 -17.64 7.80
C CYS A 291 14.26 -17.53 8.64
N SER A 292 15.23 -16.78 8.11
CA SER A 292 16.45 -16.38 8.84
C SER A 292 16.30 -15.08 9.63
N GLY A 293 15.23 -14.32 9.38
CA GLY A 293 15.00 -12.97 9.90
C GLY A 293 14.04 -12.92 11.09
N SER A 294 13.14 -11.92 11.14
CA SER A 294 12.03 -11.89 12.10
C SER A 294 10.72 -12.32 11.44
N LEU A 295 9.83 -12.95 12.20
CA LEU A 295 8.52 -13.39 11.69
C LEU A 295 7.38 -13.14 12.68
N LEU A 296 6.24 -12.77 12.11
CA LEU A 296 4.90 -12.87 12.69
C LEU A 296 4.04 -13.64 11.69
N VAL A 297 3.60 -14.85 12.05
CA VAL A 297 2.65 -15.64 11.25
C VAL A 297 1.39 -15.86 12.07
N ARG A 298 0.22 -15.59 11.50
CA ARG A 298 -1.06 -15.71 12.23
C ARG A 298 -2.21 -16.13 11.31
N ASN A 299 -3.09 -16.99 11.79
CA ASN A 299 -4.24 -17.51 11.01
C ASN A 299 -3.84 -18.06 9.64
N THR A 300 -2.72 -18.78 9.57
CA THR A 300 -2.21 -19.35 8.32
C THR A 300 -2.39 -20.86 8.32
N SER A 301 -2.94 -21.39 7.23
CA SER A 301 -3.07 -22.84 7.00
C SER A 301 -1.96 -23.32 6.07
N ILE A 302 -1.34 -24.45 6.40
CA ILE A 302 -0.26 -25.05 5.61
C ILE A 302 -0.52 -26.53 5.39
N GLU A 303 -0.55 -26.96 4.13
CA GLU A 303 -0.83 -28.33 3.71
C GLU A 303 0.17 -28.83 2.64
N GLY A 304 0.50 -30.12 2.65
CA GLY A 304 1.39 -30.74 1.64
C GLY A 304 2.89 -30.56 1.89
N TYR A 305 3.28 -29.81 2.91
CA TYR A 305 4.68 -29.65 3.37
C TYR A 305 4.97 -30.57 4.56
N ARG A 306 6.22 -30.57 5.03
CA ARG A 306 6.61 -31.34 6.23
C ARG A 306 5.78 -30.93 7.46
N GLN A 307 5.65 -31.85 8.43
CA GLN A 307 4.81 -31.67 9.63
C GLN A 307 5.15 -30.42 10.47
N LYS A 308 6.43 -30.03 10.52
CA LYS A 308 6.90 -28.77 11.12
C LYS A 308 7.20 -27.76 10.02
N PRO A 309 6.18 -27.11 9.42
CA PRO A 309 6.31 -26.47 8.12
C PRO A 309 7.12 -25.18 8.15
N VAL A 310 7.40 -24.61 9.33
CA VAL A 310 8.18 -23.38 9.47
C VAL A 310 9.59 -23.76 9.91
N ARG A 311 10.61 -23.41 9.13
CA ARG A 311 12.01 -23.39 9.58
C ARG A 311 12.32 -21.97 10.03
N TYR A 312 12.70 -21.80 11.29
CA TYR A 312 13.01 -20.50 11.86
C TYR A 312 14.40 -20.54 12.50
N HIS A 313 15.34 -19.75 11.97
CA HIS A 313 16.76 -19.79 12.34
C HIS A 313 17.32 -21.23 12.39
N GLY A 314 17.04 -22.03 11.35
CA GLY A 314 17.49 -23.42 11.25
C GLY A 314 16.71 -24.44 12.10
N THR A 315 15.77 -23.99 12.93
CA THR A 315 14.94 -24.88 13.78
C THR A 315 13.56 -25.09 13.17
N ASP A 316 13.10 -26.34 13.15
CA ASP A 316 11.78 -26.68 12.60
C ASP A 316 10.69 -26.56 13.68
N LEU A 317 9.64 -25.79 13.38
CA LEU A 317 8.55 -25.44 14.29
C LEU A 317 7.19 -25.85 13.72
N GLU A 318 6.27 -26.22 14.61
CA GLU A 318 4.85 -26.36 14.27
C GLU A 318 4.22 -24.97 14.14
N LEU A 319 3.23 -24.86 13.26
CA LEU A 319 2.43 -23.66 13.13
C LEU A 319 1.19 -23.79 14.02
N GLY A 320 1.15 -23.02 15.11
CA GLY A 320 -0.06 -22.80 15.90
C GLY A 320 -0.98 -21.75 15.25
N LYS A 321 -1.92 -21.20 16.03
CA LYS A 321 -2.77 -20.07 15.57
C LYS A 321 -1.96 -18.80 15.29
N GLU A 322 -0.88 -18.61 16.04
CA GLU A 322 0.05 -17.49 15.94
C GLU A 322 1.46 -18.00 16.26
N LEU A 323 2.45 -17.48 15.53
CA LEU A 323 3.87 -17.69 15.77
C LEU A 323 4.58 -16.34 15.65
N ALA A 324 5.09 -15.83 16.77
CA ALA A 324 5.92 -14.65 16.85
C ALA A 324 6.79 -14.70 18.10
N LYS A 325 7.98 -14.10 18.05
CA LYS A 325 8.76 -13.82 19.27
C LYS A 325 8.14 -12.62 20.01
N SER A 326 8.22 -12.65 21.34
CA SER A 326 7.89 -11.48 22.16
C SER A 326 8.83 -10.31 21.81
N ALA A 327 8.28 -9.10 21.78
CA ALA A 327 9.04 -7.87 21.54
C ALA A 327 10.13 -7.61 22.59
N VAL A 328 9.94 -8.11 23.82
CA VAL A 328 10.87 -7.93 24.94
C VAL A 328 11.56 -9.27 25.25
N PRO A 329 12.90 -9.36 25.18
CA PRO A 329 13.64 -10.58 25.49
C PRO A 329 13.27 -11.16 26.87
N GLY A 330 13.01 -12.48 26.92
CA GLY A 330 12.71 -13.19 28.17
C GLY A 330 11.30 -12.95 28.73
N SER A 331 10.50 -12.09 28.10
CA SER A 331 9.09 -11.93 28.46
C SER A 331 8.23 -12.98 27.75
N ALA A 332 7.27 -13.56 28.47
CA ALA A 332 6.24 -14.39 27.85
C ALA A 332 5.45 -13.55 26.82
N THR A 333 5.05 -14.18 25.72
CA THR A 333 4.12 -13.56 24.77
C THR A 333 2.77 -13.43 25.48
N ALA A 334 2.21 -12.22 25.57
CA ALA A 334 0.88 -12.03 26.13
C ALA A 334 -0.16 -12.85 25.33
N GLU A 335 -1.16 -13.39 26.04
CA GLU A 335 -2.25 -14.18 25.47
C GLU A 335 -2.87 -13.47 24.25
N PRO A 336 -3.30 -14.21 23.21
CA PRO A 336 -3.85 -13.60 22.00
C PRO A 336 -5.07 -12.73 22.35
N ALA A 337 -4.93 -11.41 22.26
CA ALA A 337 -6.08 -10.51 22.25
C ALA A 337 -6.95 -10.84 21.03
N ALA A 338 -8.29 -10.71 21.16
CA ALA A 338 -9.19 -10.85 20.03
C ALA A 338 -8.83 -9.81 18.95
N LEU A 339 -8.62 -10.29 17.73
CA LEU A 339 -8.25 -9.46 16.58
C LEU A 339 -9.34 -8.43 16.30
N LEU A 340 -8.96 -7.28 15.75
CA LEU A 340 -9.94 -6.48 15.03
C LEU A 340 -10.40 -7.31 13.82
N SER A 341 -11.72 -7.39 13.63
CA SER A 341 -12.28 -7.95 12.40
C SER A 341 -11.80 -7.09 11.22
N VAL A 342 -11.25 -7.73 10.20
CA VAL A 342 -10.77 -7.04 9.00
C VAL A 342 -11.91 -7.01 7.98
N GLU A 343 -12.32 -5.81 7.58
CA GLU A 343 -13.30 -5.60 6.52
C GLU A 343 -12.58 -5.27 5.21
N GLU A 344 -13.04 -5.87 4.11
CA GLU A 344 -12.48 -5.59 2.78
C GLU A 344 -12.97 -4.23 2.28
N THR A 345 -12.07 -3.48 1.65
CA THR A 345 -12.42 -2.19 1.05
C THR A 345 -13.50 -2.39 0.00
N PRO A 346 -14.66 -1.70 0.10
CA PRO A 346 -15.72 -1.81 -0.88
C PRO A 346 -15.24 -1.42 -2.28
N GLY A 347 -15.62 -2.20 -3.28
CA GLY A 347 -15.36 -1.86 -4.69
C GLY A 347 -16.45 -0.96 -5.27
N PHE A 348 -16.07 -0.03 -6.14
CA PHE A 348 -16.99 0.72 -6.97
C PHE A 348 -16.37 1.07 -8.33
N TRP A 349 -17.19 0.96 -9.37
CA TRP A 349 -16.89 1.47 -10.70
C TRP A 349 -18.18 1.77 -11.44
N ASN A 350 -18.27 2.96 -12.02
CA ASN A 350 -19.41 3.36 -12.84
C ASN A 350 -19.05 3.23 -14.33
N ALA A 351 -19.57 2.20 -14.99
CA ALA A 351 -19.33 2.00 -16.43
C ALA A 351 -20.23 2.88 -17.33
N ASP A 352 -21.25 3.55 -16.78
CA ASP A 352 -22.08 4.47 -17.55
C ASP A 352 -21.43 5.86 -17.60
N LEU A 353 -20.67 6.13 -18.67
CA LEU A 353 -20.03 7.43 -18.88
C LEU A 353 -21.02 8.60 -18.95
N ALA A 354 -22.31 8.36 -19.24
CA ALA A 354 -23.31 9.42 -19.21
C ALA A 354 -23.56 9.93 -17.79
N ASP A 355 -23.21 9.15 -16.76
CA ASP A 355 -23.30 9.52 -15.36
C ASP A 355 -21.96 10.05 -14.78
N TRP A 356 -21.03 10.43 -15.66
CA TRP A 356 -19.79 11.11 -15.31
C TRP A 356 -19.87 12.59 -15.67
N VAL A 357 -19.14 13.42 -14.94
CA VAL A 357 -18.92 14.83 -15.26
C VAL A 357 -17.48 15.23 -15.07
N ALA A 358 -16.94 15.95 -16.05
CA ALA A 358 -15.62 16.58 -15.95
C ALA A 358 -15.68 17.81 -15.04
N VAL A 359 -14.63 18.05 -14.28
CA VAL A 359 -14.39 19.40 -13.75
C VAL A 359 -14.15 20.35 -14.94
N GLY A 360 -15.10 21.25 -15.15
CA GLY A 360 -15.10 22.17 -16.28
C GLY A 360 -14.14 23.36 -16.13
N ALA A 361 -14.19 24.24 -17.13
CA ALA A 361 -13.50 25.52 -17.07
C ALA A 361 -14.10 26.46 -16.02
N ARG A 362 -13.26 27.42 -15.60
CA ARG A 362 -13.69 28.59 -14.82
C ARG A 362 -14.65 29.43 -15.66
N LYS A 363 -15.65 30.01 -15.04
CA LYS A 363 -16.47 31.08 -15.65
C LYS A 363 -15.76 32.43 -15.49
N ASP A 364 -16.10 33.37 -16.35
CA ASP A 364 -15.58 34.74 -16.27
C ASP A 364 -15.84 35.33 -14.87
N GLY A 365 -14.78 35.89 -14.26
CA GLY A 365 -14.81 36.45 -12.91
C GLY A 365 -14.51 35.47 -11.77
N GLU A 366 -14.36 34.16 -12.04
CA GLU A 366 -13.93 33.19 -11.03
C GLU A 366 -12.42 33.30 -10.77
N LYS A 367 -12.06 33.41 -9.48
CA LYS A 367 -10.67 33.58 -9.05
C LYS A 367 -9.83 32.32 -9.28
N ASP A 368 -10.44 31.16 -9.09
CA ASP A 368 -9.81 29.85 -9.23
C ASP A 368 -10.85 28.76 -9.60
N ASP A 369 -10.50 27.48 -9.42
CA ASP A 369 -11.31 26.34 -9.82
C ASP A 369 -12.36 25.91 -8.77
N THR A 370 -12.42 26.52 -7.58
CA THR A 370 -13.33 26.08 -6.51
C THR A 370 -14.78 26.05 -6.99
N ALA A 371 -15.26 27.13 -7.61
CA ALA A 371 -16.63 27.19 -8.12
C ALA A 371 -16.89 26.22 -9.29
N ALA A 372 -15.88 25.96 -10.12
CA ALA A 372 -15.96 25.00 -11.22
C ALA A 372 -16.07 23.55 -10.71
N ILE A 373 -15.29 23.20 -9.69
CA ILE A 373 -15.34 21.88 -9.06
C ILE A 373 -16.68 21.70 -8.32
N GLN A 374 -17.12 22.70 -7.55
CA GLN A 374 -18.40 22.61 -6.85
C GLN A 374 -19.58 22.44 -7.82
N ARG A 375 -19.57 23.11 -8.98
CA ARG A 375 -20.57 22.87 -10.04
C ARG A 375 -20.57 21.45 -10.56
N ALA A 376 -19.40 20.83 -10.71
CA ALA A 376 -19.31 19.43 -11.13
C ALA A 376 -19.93 18.50 -10.07
N ILE A 377 -19.63 18.73 -8.79
CA ILE A 377 -20.26 18.03 -7.66
C ILE A 377 -21.79 18.20 -7.67
N ASP A 378 -22.27 19.41 -7.94
CA ASP A 378 -23.69 19.77 -7.92
C ASP A 378 -24.44 19.38 -9.21
N SER A 379 -23.77 18.75 -10.18
CA SER A 379 -24.35 18.39 -11.50
C SER A 379 -25.44 17.32 -11.45
N GLY A 380 -25.57 16.60 -10.32
CA GLY A 380 -26.47 15.46 -10.16
C GLY A 380 -25.90 14.13 -10.63
N LYS A 381 -24.66 14.13 -11.14
CA LYS A 381 -23.92 12.93 -11.57
C LYS A 381 -23.26 12.22 -10.39
N SER A 382 -23.10 10.90 -10.48
CA SER A 382 -22.47 10.14 -9.38
C SER A 382 -20.94 10.14 -9.41
N THR A 383 -20.32 10.40 -10.56
CA THR A 383 -18.86 10.44 -10.70
C THR A 383 -18.39 11.79 -11.22
N VAL A 384 -17.52 12.44 -10.46
CA VAL A 384 -16.75 13.61 -10.89
C VAL A 384 -15.32 13.17 -11.21
N TYR A 385 -14.79 13.60 -12.36
CA TYR A 385 -13.39 13.38 -12.70
C TYR A 385 -12.67 14.67 -13.05
N PHE A 386 -11.36 14.68 -12.83
CA PHE A 386 -10.49 15.80 -13.14
C PHE A 386 -9.77 15.53 -14.46
N PRO A 387 -10.08 16.26 -15.54
CA PRO A 387 -9.29 16.19 -16.77
C PRO A 387 -7.80 16.46 -16.50
N ASN A 388 -6.95 15.68 -17.15
CA ASN A 388 -5.50 15.76 -16.98
C ASN A 388 -4.90 17.01 -17.66
N ASN A 389 -3.60 17.25 -17.44
CA ASN A 389 -2.79 18.35 -18.02
C ASN A 389 -3.01 19.75 -17.46
N ARG A 390 -3.53 19.89 -16.24
CA ARG A 390 -3.47 21.16 -15.50
C ARG A 390 -3.46 20.95 -14.00
N ILE A 391 -3.03 21.98 -13.29
CA ILE A 391 -3.13 22.09 -11.84
C ILE A 391 -4.47 22.78 -11.51
N TYR A 392 -5.23 22.24 -10.56
CA TYR A 392 -6.48 22.82 -10.10
C TYR A 392 -6.24 23.63 -8.84
N PHE A 393 -6.66 24.89 -8.85
CA PHE A 393 -6.46 25.79 -7.71
C PHE A 393 -7.74 25.95 -6.92
N LEU A 394 -7.67 25.79 -5.60
CA LEU A 394 -8.81 25.98 -4.71
C LEU A 394 -8.50 27.09 -3.70
N SER A 395 -9.52 27.86 -3.32
CA SER A 395 -9.44 28.88 -2.25
C SER A 395 -10.50 28.75 -1.17
N ASP A 396 -11.46 27.83 -1.34
CA ASP A 396 -12.54 27.59 -0.39
C ASP A 396 -12.95 26.12 -0.34
N THR A 397 -13.73 25.77 0.69
CA THR A 397 -14.23 24.41 0.96
C THR A 397 -15.14 23.91 -0.16
N LEU A 398 -14.92 22.67 -0.62
CA LEU A 398 -15.83 21.89 -1.44
C LEU A 398 -16.76 21.06 -0.55
N ILE A 399 -18.06 21.10 -0.85
CA ILE A 399 -19.07 20.31 -0.15
C ILE A 399 -19.48 19.13 -1.01
N VAL A 400 -19.19 17.92 -0.53
CA VAL A 400 -19.66 16.67 -1.14
C VAL A 400 -21.12 16.47 -0.77
N ARG A 401 -21.99 16.56 -1.79
CA ARG A 401 -23.45 16.53 -1.64
C ARG A 401 -24.17 15.94 -2.84
N GLY A 402 -25.50 15.79 -2.72
CA GLY A 402 -26.35 15.35 -3.82
C GLY A 402 -26.13 13.89 -4.18
N SER A 403 -26.00 13.58 -5.47
CA SER A 403 -25.83 12.21 -5.97
C SER A 403 -24.38 11.72 -5.96
N LEU A 404 -23.42 12.58 -5.60
CA LEU A 404 -22.00 12.29 -5.73
C LEU A 404 -21.60 11.07 -4.89
N LYS A 405 -20.95 10.11 -5.56
CA LYS A 405 -20.43 8.88 -4.98
C LYS A 405 -18.92 8.75 -5.15
N GLN A 406 -18.34 9.31 -6.21
CA GLN A 406 -16.92 9.13 -6.51
C GLN A 406 -16.30 10.41 -7.08
N ILE A 407 -15.14 10.76 -6.57
CA ILE A 407 -14.23 11.76 -7.16
C ILE A 407 -12.95 11.05 -7.61
N ILE A 408 -12.62 11.15 -8.89
CA ILE A 408 -11.40 10.58 -9.47
C ILE A 408 -10.49 11.70 -9.98
N GLY A 409 -9.32 11.85 -9.39
CA GLY A 409 -8.35 12.87 -9.79
C GLY A 409 -7.68 12.58 -11.14
N MET A 410 -7.74 11.35 -11.64
CA MET A 410 -7.07 10.90 -12.88
C MET A 410 -5.56 11.17 -12.89
N GLY A 411 -4.97 11.37 -11.70
CA GLY A 411 -3.59 11.75 -11.53
C GLY A 411 -3.29 13.25 -11.54
N SER A 412 -4.33 14.08 -11.59
CA SER A 412 -4.26 15.55 -11.50
C SER A 412 -3.73 16.03 -10.15
N GLU A 413 -3.11 17.21 -10.19
CA GLU A 413 -2.70 17.96 -9.01
C GLU A 413 -3.80 18.93 -8.55
N ILE A 414 -4.11 18.90 -7.26
CA ILE A 414 -4.91 19.89 -6.57
C ILE A 414 -3.96 20.75 -5.73
N ASN A 415 -3.94 22.05 -5.99
CA ASN A 415 -3.05 23.00 -5.37
C ASN A 415 -3.82 24.08 -4.59
N LEU A 416 -3.32 24.41 -3.41
CA LEU A 416 -3.95 25.40 -2.54
C LEU A 416 -3.29 26.77 -2.58
N GLY A 417 -2.39 27.07 -3.52
CA GLY A 417 -1.68 28.35 -3.58
C GLY A 417 -2.56 29.61 -3.54
N ALA A 418 -3.85 29.51 -3.92
CA ALA A 418 -4.83 30.59 -3.85
C ALA A 418 -5.55 30.73 -2.49
N ALA A 419 -5.36 29.77 -1.58
CA ALA A 419 -6.17 29.52 -0.38
C ALA A 419 -5.56 30.03 0.92
N LYS A 420 -4.39 30.70 0.88
CA LYS A 420 -3.60 31.03 2.08
C LYS A 420 -4.43 31.61 3.21
N GLU A 421 -5.23 32.64 2.94
CA GLU A 421 -6.03 33.31 3.98
C GLU A 421 -7.05 32.36 4.61
N ALA A 422 -7.77 31.59 3.79
CA ALA A 422 -8.81 30.68 4.26
C ALA A 422 -8.26 29.56 5.15
N PHE A 423 -7.08 29.03 4.84
CA PHE A 423 -6.58 27.81 5.46
C PHE A 423 -5.34 28.00 6.35
N SER A 424 -4.89 29.24 6.62
CA SER A 424 -3.72 29.45 7.49
C SER A 424 -3.99 29.43 8.99
N ASN A 425 -5.25 29.56 9.43
CA ASN A 425 -5.56 29.69 10.86
C ASN A 425 -5.62 28.34 11.57
N ILE A 426 -4.51 27.94 12.19
CA ILE A 426 -4.38 26.70 12.97
C ILE A 426 -5.38 26.58 14.14
N ARG A 427 -5.86 27.71 14.68
CA ARG A 427 -6.84 27.72 15.78
C ARG A 427 -8.29 27.60 15.29
N ASN A 428 -8.51 27.77 13.99
CA ASN A 428 -9.80 27.60 13.35
C ASN A 428 -9.63 26.79 12.06
N PRO A 429 -9.26 25.50 12.16
CA PRO A 429 -8.94 24.69 11.00
C PRO A 429 -10.16 24.42 10.12
N ARG A 430 -10.00 24.59 8.80
CA ARG A 430 -11.06 24.47 7.79
C ARG A 430 -10.82 23.29 6.84
N PRO A 431 -11.88 22.56 6.47
CA PRO A 431 -11.77 21.46 5.53
C PRO A 431 -11.66 21.95 4.08
N LEU A 432 -10.80 21.31 3.28
CA LEU A 432 -10.80 21.49 1.83
C LEU A 432 -11.98 20.77 1.20
N ILE A 433 -12.19 19.50 1.58
CA ILE A 433 -13.29 18.66 1.12
C ILE A 433 -14.08 18.23 2.35
N ARG A 434 -15.35 18.63 2.43
CA ARG A 434 -16.25 18.28 3.52
C ARG A 434 -17.34 17.34 3.02
N ILE A 435 -17.43 16.14 3.59
CA ILE A 435 -18.52 15.19 3.36
C ILE A 435 -19.67 15.51 4.30
N ASP A 436 -20.78 16.00 3.76
CA ASP A 436 -21.90 16.51 4.57
C ASP A 436 -23.26 16.00 4.06
N GLU A 437 -23.65 16.37 2.84
CA GLU A 437 -25.05 16.25 2.37
C GLU A 437 -25.22 15.27 1.19
N THR A 438 -24.35 14.27 1.05
CA THR A 438 -24.49 13.28 -0.02
C THR A 438 -25.56 12.25 0.29
N LYS A 439 -26.31 11.85 -0.74
CA LYS A 439 -27.28 10.75 -0.68
C LYS A 439 -26.62 9.38 -0.76
N ALA A 440 -25.40 9.29 -1.28
CA ALA A 440 -24.66 8.04 -1.38
C ALA A 440 -24.32 7.49 0.02
N ASP A 441 -24.37 6.18 0.23
CA ASP A 441 -23.99 5.54 1.50
C ASP A 441 -22.47 5.46 1.69
N ILE A 442 -21.74 5.58 0.59
CA ILE A 442 -20.29 5.53 0.54
C ILE A 442 -19.78 6.59 -0.44
N VAL A 443 -18.64 7.21 -0.12
CA VAL A 443 -17.96 8.18 -0.99
C VAL A 443 -16.53 7.73 -1.22
N PHE A 444 -16.11 7.76 -2.49
CA PHE A 444 -14.78 7.39 -2.93
C PHE A 444 -13.97 8.63 -3.37
N PHE A 445 -12.73 8.71 -2.91
CA PHE A 445 -11.72 9.67 -3.37
C PHE A 445 -10.52 8.91 -3.90
N GLU A 446 -10.17 9.14 -5.17
CA GLU A 446 -9.21 8.29 -5.87
C GLU A 446 -8.22 9.06 -6.73
N ASN A 447 -6.95 8.66 -6.71
CA ASN A 447 -5.93 9.15 -7.66
C ASN A 447 -5.78 10.67 -7.67
N ILE A 448 -5.79 11.28 -6.47
CA ILE A 448 -5.65 12.72 -6.27
C ILE A 448 -4.28 13.00 -5.68
N PHE A 449 -3.56 13.96 -6.28
CA PHE A 449 -2.32 14.45 -5.72
C PHE A 449 -2.51 15.86 -5.16
N PHE A 450 -2.20 16.06 -3.88
CA PHE A 450 -2.35 17.34 -3.19
C PHE A 450 -1.01 18.07 -3.09
N ASN A 451 -0.98 19.32 -3.48
CA ASN A 451 0.18 20.20 -3.36
C ASN A 451 -0.16 21.44 -2.56
N ALA A 452 0.80 21.82 -1.71
CA ALA A 452 0.68 22.87 -0.70
C ALA A 452 -0.41 22.57 0.35
N GLN A 453 -0.06 22.77 1.61
CA GLN A 453 -1.00 22.73 2.72
C GLN A 453 -0.72 23.90 3.64
N TYR A 454 -1.77 24.56 4.13
CA TYR A 454 -1.62 25.60 5.14
C TYR A 454 -1.87 25.04 6.55
N PRO A 455 -1.31 25.65 7.62
CA PRO A 455 -1.40 25.10 8.98
C PRO A 455 -2.82 24.94 9.56
N GLY A 456 -3.82 25.63 9.00
CA GLY A 456 -5.23 25.53 9.40
C GLY A 456 -6.05 24.69 8.43
N GLU A 457 -5.44 23.84 7.63
CA GLU A 457 -6.15 23.04 6.64
C GLU A 457 -6.39 21.61 7.12
N VAL A 458 -7.56 21.08 6.75
CA VAL A 458 -7.84 19.65 6.76
C VAL A 458 -8.24 19.19 5.36
N ILE A 459 -7.56 18.23 4.73
CA ILE A 459 -7.92 17.85 3.34
C ILE A 459 -9.34 17.27 3.29
N PHE A 460 -9.61 16.26 4.11
CA PHE A 460 -10.89 15.57 4.19
C PHE A 460 -11.51 15.72 5.58
N GLU A 461 -12.74 16.23 5.64
CA GLU A 461 -13.54 16.20 6.85
C GLU A 461 -14.85 15.44 6.62
N ASN A 462 -15.03 14.33 7.32
CA ASN A 462 -16.31 13.63 7.34
C ASN A 462 -17.21 14.19 8.45
N ASN A 463 -18.30 14.88 8.06
CA ASN A 463 -19.35 15.34 8.96
C ASN A 463 -20.64 14.51 8.84
N SER A 464 -20.54 13.29 8.32
CA SER A 464 -21.71 12.47 7.99
C SER A 464 -21.54 11.01 8.43
N PRO A 465 -22.63 10.25 8.61
CA PRO A 465 -22.52 8.82 8.92
C PRO A 465 -22.07 7.98 7.71
N LYS A 466 -21.69 8.60 6.59
CA LYS A 466 -21.35 7.93 5.34
C LYS A 466 -19.99 7.24 5.45
N THR A 467 -19.88 6.09 4.80
CA THR A 467 -18.60 5.41 4.65
C THR A 467 -17.71 6.21 3.70
N VAL A 468 -16.42 6.31 4.00
CA VAL A 468 -15.45 7.02 3.18
C VAL A 468 -14.34 6.06 2.76
N VAL A 469 -13.98 6.10 1.49
CA VAL A 469 -12.83 5.38 0.92
C VAL A 469 -11.88 6.40 0.32
N ILE A 470 -10.63 6.40 0.79
CA ILE A 470 -9.56 7.24 0.25
C ILE A 470 -8.49 6.28 -0.29
N ARG A 471 -8.27 6.28 -1.61
CA ARG A 471 -7.26 5.41 -2.22
C ARG A 471 -6.39 6.07 -3.28
N HIS A 472 -5.13 5.68 -3.37
CA HIS A 472 -4.15 6.27 -4.31
C HIS A 472 -4.08 7.79 -4.19
N CYS A 473 -4.19 8.30 -2.96
CA CYS A 473 -4.16 9.72 -2.66
C CYS A 473 -2.82 10.05 -2.01
N GLY A 474 -2.11 11.01 -2.58
CA GLY A 474 -0.78 11.40 -2.09
C GLY A 474 -0.60 12.90 -2.15
N GLY A 475 0.51 13.40 -1.63
CA GLY A 475 0.83 14.80 -1.83
C GLY A 475 2.09 15.27 -1.11
N TRP A 476 2.69 16.35 -1.62
CA TRP A 476 3.74 17.09 -0.90
C TRP A 476 3.12 18.00 0.16
N VAL A 477 2.34 17.36 1.01
CA VAL A 477 1.60 17.95 2.10
C VAL A 477 2.54 17.84 3.31
N GLY A 478 3.14 18.96 3.73
CA GLY A 478 4.10 18.99 4.84
C GLY A 478 5.37 19.81 4.59
N GLY A 479 5.61 20.33 3.38
CA GLY A 479 6.89 20.94 2.99
C GLY A 479 7.38 22.15 3.80
N ASP A 480 6.48 22.89 4.46
CA ASP A 480 6.82 24.08 5.25
C ASP A 480 6.09 24.09 6.61
N GLY A 481 6.78 23.71 7.69
CA GLY A 481 6.38 23.77 9.12
C GLY A 481 4.90 23.85 9.51
N GLY A 482 4.39 22.86 10.26
CA GLY A 482 3.15 23.02 11.03
C GLY A 482 2.25 21.79 11.16
N ASN A 483 1.21 21.94 11.98
CA ASN A 483 0.15 20.93 12.20
C ASN A 483 -0.72 20.84 10.95
N ARG A 484 -0.76 19.66 10.37
CA ARG A 484 -1.35 19.41 9.06
C ARG A 484 -2.18 18.15 9.16
N HIS A 485 -3.39 18.20 8.64
CA HIS A 485 -4.36 17.11 8.77
C HIS A 485 -4.86 16.70 7.39
N ALA A 486 -4.60 15.47 6.99
CA ALA A 486 -5.22 14.86 5.83
C ALA A 486 -6.67 14.53 6.10
N TYR A 487 -6.97 14.00 7.29
CA TYR A 487 -8.32 13.54 7.63
C TYR A 487 -8.71 13.93 9.05
N ARG A 488 -9.98 14.32 9.20
CA ARG A 488 -10.69 14.24 10.47
C ARG A 488 -12.16 13.85 10.28
N ASN A 489 -12.79 13.38 11.35
CA ASN A 489 -14.24 13.24 11.41
C ASN A 489 -14.82 14.03 12.58
N THR A 490 -16.01 14.61 12.38
CA THR A 490 -16.75 15.30 13.44
C THR A 490 -17.54 14.29 14.28
N GLU A 491 -18.28 14.76 15.29
CA GLU A 491 -19.24 13.95 16.05
C GLU A 491 -20.30 13.27 15.18
N ASN A 492 -20.64 13.86 14.03
CA ASN A 492 -21.58 13.28 13.06
C ASN A 492 -20.89 12.28 12.11
N GLY A 493 -19.56 12.33 12.03
CA GLY A 493 -18.74 11.50 11.17
C GLY A 493 -18.55 10.10 11.73
N THR A 494 -19.60 9.27 11.73
CA THR A 494 -19.60 7.94 12.39
C THR A 494 -19.46 6.76 11.41
N GLY A 495 -19.31 7.04 10.12
CA GLY A 495 -19.18 6.02 9.09
C GLY A 495 -17.88 5.22 9.18
N LYS A 496 -17.75 4.19 8.35
CA LYS A 496 -16.51 3.43 8.21
C LYS A 496 -15.49 4.24 7.39
N LEU A 497 -14.19 4.05 7.65
CA LEU A 497 -13.11 4.63 6.86
C LEU A 497 -12.21 3.53 6.29
N PHE A 498 -11.99 3.55 4.98
CA PHE A 498 -11.03 2.69 4.30
C PHE A 498 -9.94 3.54 3.67
N ILE A 499 -8.69 3.16 3.88
CA ILE A 499 -7.51 3.87 3.36
C ILE A 499 -6.63 2.87 2.62
N GLU A 500 -6.29 3.14 1.37
CA GLU A 500 -5.40 2.27 0.58
C GLU A 500 -4.38 3.10 -0.20
N ASP A 501 -3.09 2.77 -0.11
CA ASP A 501 -2.03 3.43 -0.88
C ASP A 501 -2.06 4.97 -0.70
N ALA A 502 -1.85 5.42 0.54
CA ALA A 502 -2.03 6.82 0.94
C ALA A 502 -0.74 7.43 1.49
N TYR A 503 -0.28 8.51 0.85
CA TYR A 503 0.87 9.33 1.30
C TYR A 503 0.42 10.74 1.68
N LEU A 504 -0.08 10.91 2.91
CA LEU A 504 -0.64 12.18 3.41
C LEU A 504 -0.47 12.28 4.94
N PRO A 505 0.01 13.39 5.51
CA PRO A 505 0.21 13.52 6.96
C PRO A 505 -1.07 13.80 7.75
N GLY A 506 -1.09 13.38 9.02
CA GLY A 506 -2.06 13.84 10.01
C GLY A 506 -3.46 13.24 9.86
N TRP A 507 -3.71 12.18 10.60
CA TRP A 507 -4.98 11.45 10.58
C TRP A 507 -5.61 11.49 11.97
N GLU A 508 -6.68 12.28 12.12
CA GLU A 508 -7.45 12.32 13.35
C GLU A 508 -8.71 11.46 13.21
N ILE A 509 -8.83 10.44 14.03
CA ILE A 509 -9.86 9.42 13.90
C ILE A 509 -10.60 9.33 15.23
N ARG A 510 -11.91 9.61 15.22
CA ARG A 510 -12.76 9.63 16.42
C ARG A 510 -13.85 8.57 16.32
N ARG A 511 -13.90 7.62 17.26
CA ARG A 511 -15.02 6.68 17.48
C ARG A 511 -15.62 6.05 16.20
N GLN A 512 -14.78 5.72 15.23
CA GLN A 512 -15.17 5.01 14.00
C GLN A 512 -14.40 3.69 13.84
N SER A 513 -14.74 2.90 12.83
CA SER A 513 -13.94 1.73 12.44
C SER A 513 -13.13 2.05 11.18
N VAL A 514 -11.84 1.75 11.23
CA VAL A 514 -10.88 2.12 10.18
C VAL A 514 -10.05 0.91 9.76
N TRP A 515 -9.90 0.74 8.45
CA TRP A 515 -9.02 -0.26 7.85
C TRP A 515 -8.08 0.42 6.85
N ALA A 516 -6.79 0.38 7.15
CA ALA A 516 -5.75 0.98 6.31
C ALA A 516 -4.80 -0.10 5.75
N ARG A 517 -4.46 0.01 4.46
CA ARG A 517 -3.49 -0.83 3.76
C ARG A 517 -2.49 0.07 3.06
N GLN A 518 -1.21 -0.04 3.39
CA GLN A 518 -0.20 0.91 2.91
C GLN A 518 -0.63 2.33 3.35
N LEU A 519 -0.33 2.67 4.60
CA LEU A 519 -0.51 4.02 5.12
C LEU A 519 0.85 4.67 5.36
N ASN A 520 1.08 5.79 4.69
CA ASN A 520 2.26 6.60 4.88
C ASN A 520 1.88 8.01 5.36
N PRO A 521 1.80 8.23 6.68
CA PRO A 521 1.38 9.50 7.27
C PRO A 521 2.57 10.40 7.62
N GLU A 522 3.71 10.18 6.95
CA GLU A 522 4.95 10.93 7.14
C GLU A 522 4.72 12.45 7.20
N ASN A 523 5.34 13.09 8.19
CA ASN A 523 5.40 14.55 8.31
C ASN A 523 6.82 14.99 8.69
N ASN A 524 7.66 15.20 7.68
CA ASN A 524 9.08 15.56 7.85
C ASN A 524 9.33 16.90 8.53
N ASN A 525 8.36 17.81 8.50
CA ASN A 525 8.47 19.14 9.12
C ASN A 525 7.52 19.32 10.31
N GLY A 526 7.10 18.21 10.93
CA GLY A 526 6.50 18.27 12.25
C GLY A 526 7.47 18.90 13.27
N ASP A 527 6.91 19.46 14.32
CA ASP A 527 7.65 19.90 15.52
C ASP A 527 7.53 18.87 16.65
N GLY A 528 7.01 17.67 16.33
CA GLY A 528 6.73 16.59 17.26
C GLY A 528 5.60 16.83 18.25
N SER A 529 4.81 17.90 18.10
CA SER A 529 3.71 18.19 19.03
C SER A 529 2.40 17.46 18.73
N TYR A 530 2.26 16.87 17.53
CA TYR A 530 1.05 16.13 17.11
C TYR A 530 1.39 14.73 16.61
N ALA A 531 0.51 13.79 16.92
CA ALA A 531 0.60 12.46 16.36
C ALA A 531 0.29 12.45 14.85
N GLN A 532 1.06 11.69 14.09
CA GLN A 532 0.78 11.48 12.66
C GLN A 532 -0.53 10.73 12.46
N VAL A 533 -0.86 9.81 13.37
CA VAL A 533 -2.17 9.17 13.49
C VAL A 533 -2.65 9.27 14.94
N LEU A 534 -3.78 9.95 15.13
CA LEU A 534 -4.44 10.10 16.42
C LEU A 534 -5.74 9.29 16.43
N ASN A 535 -5.74 8.18 17.17
CA ASN A 535 -6.89 7.31 17.39
C ASN A 535 -7.56 7.66 18.73
N ILE A 536 -8.78 8.19 18.65
CA ILE A 536 -9.58 8.64 19.80
C ILE A 536 -10.83 7.77 19.90
N GLY A 537 -10.78 6.74 20.75
CA GLY A 537 -11.89 5.80 20.98
C GLY A 537 -12.31 5.00 19.73
N ALA A 538 -11.47 4.95 18.69
CA ALA A 538 -11.76 4.28 17.43
C ALA A 538 -11.15 2.87 17.38
N ARG A 539 -11.61 2.06 16.42
CA ARG A 539 -11.05 0.75 16.09
C ARG A 539 -10.20 0.90 14.83
N LEU A 540 -8.90 0.92 14.97
CA LEU A 540 -7.93 1.20 13.91
C LEU A 540 -7.14 -0.07 13.58
N TRP A 541 -7.37 -0.63 12.39
CA TRP A 541 -6.59 -1.74 11.85
C TRP A 541 -5.72 -1.25 10.70
N ILE A 542 -4.43 -1.57 10.73
CA ILE A 542 -3.45 -1.15 9.72
C ILE A 542 -2.61 -2.36 9.30
N LEU A 543 -2.49 -2.60 8.00
CA LEU A 543 -1.50 -3.49 7.39
C LEU A 543 -0.54 -2.66 6.54
N GLY A 544 0.73 -2.62 6.91
CA GLY A 544 1.75 -1.86 6.21
C GLY A 544 1.66 -0.37 6.48
N PHE A 545 2.62 0.11 7.25
CA PHE A 545 2.77 1.51 7.64
C PHE A 545 4.20 1.95 7.42
N LYS A 546 4.42 3.11 6.78
CA LYS A 546 5.76 3.70 6.67
C LYS A 546 5.72 5.10 7.20
N THR A 547 6.69 5.49 8.01
CA THR A 547 6.81 6.88 8.42
C THR A 547 8.24 7.32 8.69
N GLU A 548 8.39 8.64 8.77
CA GLU A 548 9.59 9.37 9.15
C GLU A 548 9.20 10.72 9.76
N GLY A 549 10.20 11.43 10.29
CA GLY A 549 10.05 12.74 10.90
C GLY A 549 9.83 12.72 12.42
N PRO A 550 9.97 13.89 13.07
CA PRO A 550 9.84 14.05 14.52
C PRO A 550 8.35 14.08 14.91
N ALA A 551 7.80 12.96 15.40
CA ALA A 551 6.41 12.90 15.87
C ALA A 551 6.13 11.65 16.71
N PRO A 552 5.12 11.68 17.59
CA PRO A 552 4.35 10.49 17.86
C PRO A 552 3.82 9.94 16.54
N PHE A 553 4.09 8.67 16.23
CA PHE A 553 3.60 8.03 15.02
C PHE A 553 2.13 7.64 15.19
N ILE A 554 1.80 6.99 16.31
CA ILE A 554 0.42 6.65 16.66
C ILE A 554 0.17 6.93 18.14
N GLU A 555 -0.83 7.76 18.43
CA GLU A 555 -1.42 7.88 19.76
C GLU A 555 -2.80 7.21 19.75
N THR A 556 -3.02 6.29 20.69
CA THR A 556 -4.32 5.65 20.93
C THR A 556 -4.81 6.00 22.32
N ARG A 557 -5.97 6.66 22.41
CA ARG A 557 -6.57 7.08 23.67
C ARG A 557 -8.08 6.89 23.72
N ASP A 558 -8.67 7.22 24.86
CA ASP A 558 -10.11 7.26 25.10
C ASP A 558 -10.80 5.90 24.82
N GLY A 559 -10.17 4.79 25.25
CA GLY A 559 -10.67 3.43 25.04
C GLY A 559 -10.50 2.91 23.61
N GLY A 560 -9.69 3.57 22.79
CA GLY A 560 -9.39 3.15 21.43
C GLY A 560 -8.67 1.81 21.35
N VAL A 561 -8.74 1.18 20.18
CA VAL A 561 -8.02 -0.06 19.88
C VAL A 561 -7.25 0.12 18.58
N THR A 562 -5.93 -0.07 18.63
CA THR A 562 -5.07 -0.04 17.44
C THR A 562 -4.44 -1.42 17.22
N GLU A 563 -4.57 -1.95 16.02
CA GLU A 563 -3.85 -3.13 15.56
C GLU A 563 -2.99 -2.73 14.35
N LEU A 564 -1.69 -2.57 14.58
CA LEU A 564 -0.67 -2.25 13.58
C LEU A 564 0.11 -3.51 13.22
N LEU A 565 -0.13 -4.03 12.03
CA LEU A 565 0.46 -5.27 11.52
C LEU A 565 1.46 -4.93 10.43
N GLY A 566 2.70 -4.72 10.87
CA GLY A 566 3.79 -4.44 9.98
C GLY A 566 3.96 -2.95 9.73
N ALA A 567 5.11 -2.43 10.12
CA ALA A 567 5.51 -1.07 9.84
C ALA A 567 7.02 -0.93 9.68
N TYR A 568 7.42 0.12 8.96
CA TYR A 568 8.79 0.55 8.81
C TYR A 568 8.93 2.02 9.27
N ASN A 569 9.61 2.23 10.37
CA ASN A 569 9.88 3.56 10.92
C ASN A 569 11.30 3.99 10.57
N TYR A 570 11.44 4.99 9.70
CA TYR A 570 12.73 5.50 9.26
C TYR A 570 13.21 6.64 10.17
N VAL A 571 13.70 6.28 11.35
CA VAL A 571 14.14 7.25 12.38
C VAL A 571 15.39 8.02 11.94
N SER A 572 16.21 7.45 11.05
CA SER A 572 17.37 8.15 10.49
C SER A 572 17.01 9.43 9.72
N ALA A 573 15.80 9.55 9.16
CA ALA A 573 15.35 10.79 8.51
C ALA A 573 14.93 11.88 9.49
N THR A 574 14.79 11.55 10.77
CA THR A 574 14.35 12.50 11.78
C THR A 574 15.45 13.51 12.09
N ASP A 575 15.12 14.79 11.96
CA ASP A 575 15.96 15.90 12.41
C ASP A 575 15.94 15.96 13.95
N ALA A 576 17.08 15.65 14.57
CA ALA A 576 17.22 15.54 16.02
C ALA A 576 16.84 16.83 16.75
N GLU A 577 17.14 17.98 16.16
CA GLU A 577 16.86 19.29 16.77
C GLU A 577 15.36 19.57 16.82
N LYS A 578 14.57 18.90 15.98
CA LYS A 578 13.12 19.02 15.90
C LYS A 578 12.36 17.96 16.70
N VAL A 579 13.04 16.95 17.26
CA VAL A 579 12.39 15.95 18.12
C VAL A 579 12.27 16.51 19.54
N PRO A 580 11.05 16.75 20.06
CA PRO A 580 10.89 17.10 21.46
C PRO A 580 11.51 16.01 22.35
N ALA A 581 12.22 16.41 23.41
CA ALA A 581 12.94 15.50 24.30
C ALA A 581 12.08 14.40 24.95
N GLU A 582 10.76 14.59 24.93
CA GLU A 582 9.72 13.73 25.52
C GLU A 582 8.79 13.10 24.45
N SER A 583 9.08 13.26 23.16
CA SER A 583 8.28 12.64 22.10
C SER A 583 8.41 11.12 22.15
N VAL A 584 7.28 10.43 22.02
CA VAL A 584 7.19 8.97 22.03
C VAL A 584 6.45 8.49 20.78
N PRO A 585 7.09 7.69 19.92
CA PRO A 585 6.49 7.13 18.70
C PRO A 585 5.13 6.45 18.90
N TYR A 586 4.98 5.59 19.91
CA TYR A 586 3.73 4.89 20.17
C TYR A 586 3.23 5.18 21.58
N ILE A 587 2.06 5.80 21.68
CA ILE A 587 1.42 6.14 22.95
C ILE A 587 0.09 5.39 23.04
N VAL A 588 -0.10 4.65 24.14
CA VAL A 588 -1.33 3.91 24.43
C VAL A 588 -1.83 4.37 25.80
N LYS A 589 -2.90 5.18 25.81
CA LYS A 589 -3.45 5.77 27.04
C LYS A 589 -4.86 5.26 27.30
N ASP A 590 -5.05 4.53 28.40
CA ASP A 590 -6.33 3.94 28.79
C ASP A 590 -7.01 3.21 27.62
N SER A 591 -6.21 2.48 26.84
CA SER A 591 -6.54 1.96 25.51
C SER A 591 -5.80 0.66 25.23
N LYS A 592 -6.07 0.03 24.07
CA LYS A 592 -5.43 -1.22 23.67
C LYS A 592 -4.63 -1.07 22.39
N ALA A 593 -3.47 -1.72 22.33
CA ALA A 593 -2.69 -1.81 21.11
C ALA A 593 -2.06 -3.19 20.91
N ALA A 594 -2.00 -3.61 19.64
CA ALA A 594 -1.11 -4.66 19.16
C ALA A 594 -0.21 -4.05 18.07
N LEU A 595 1.10 -4.14 18.23
CA LEU A 595 2.08 -3.45 17.39
C LEU A 595 3.10 -4.46 16.82
N SER A 596 3.31 -4.41 15.51
CA SER A 596 4.37 -5.14 14.80
C SER A 596 5.08 -4.17 13.87
N PHE A 597 6.37 -3.91 14.10
CA PHE A 597 7.13 -2.89 13.37
C PHE A 597 8.64 -3.08 13.42
N VAL A 598 9.34 -2.41 12.51
CA VAL A 598 10.78 -2.20 12.53
C VAL A 598 11.08 -0.72 12.76
N SER A 599 12.08 -0.44 13.58
CA SER A 599 12.70 0.89 13.66
C SER A 599 14.10 0.82 13.07
N GLU A 600 14.39 1.66 12.09
CA GLU A 600 15.72 1.78 11.49
C GLU A 600 16.37 3.12 11.84
N ASN A 601 17.52 3.05 12.49
CA ASN A 601 18.31 4.20 12.89
C ASN A 601 19.81 3.97 12.66
N PHE A 602 20.42 4.80 11.82
CA PHE A 602 21.85 4.81 11.50
C PHE A 602 22.59 6.01 12.11
N ARG A 603 21.88 6.88 12.84
CA ARG A 603 22.44 8.12 13.40
C ARG A 603 22.53 8.04 14.92
N ASP A 604 23.15 9.05 15.53
CA ASP A 604 23.32 9.12 16.98
C ASP A 604 22.06 9.63 17.69
N ASN A 605 21.19 10.35 16.97
CA ASN A 605 19.93 10.84 17.50
C ASN A 605 18.87 9.74 17.51
N ASP A 606 18.12 9.63 18.60
CA ASP A 606 17.09 8.61 18.77
C ASP A 606 16.02 9.06 19.76
N TYR A 607 14.86 8.39 19.72
CA TYR A 607 13.83 8.52 20.74
C TYR A 607 14.27 7.83 22.03
N LYS A 608 14.07 8.48 23.18
CA LYS A 608 14.40 7.90 24.50
C LYS A 608 13.47 6.75 24.87
N VAL A 609 12.20 6.86 24.46
CA VAL A 609 11.13 5.90 24.69
C VAL A 609 10.43 5.69 23.36
N TYR A 610 10.11 4.44 23.04
CA TYR A 610 9.44 4.07 21.79
C TYR A 610 7.98 3.70 22.00
N ILE A 611 7.67 3.02 23.10
CA ILE A 611 6.30 2.64 23.45
C ILE A 611 6.05 3.12 24.87
N ARG A 612 5.03 3.95 25.04
CA ARG A 612 4.52 4.41 26.33
C ARG A 612 3.09 3.93 26.52
N GLU A 613 2.88 3.19 27.58
CA GLU A 613 1.57 2.72 28.01
C GLU A 613 1.18 3.44 29.32
N ILE A 614 -0.03 4.00 29.36
CA ILE A 614 -0.58 4.71 30.50
C ILE A 614 -1.93 4.07 30.86
N ILE A 615 -2.07 3.58 32.09
CA ILE A 615 -3.32 3.01 32.61
C ILE A 615 -3.64 3.69 33.95
N GLY A 616 -4.62 4.60 33.94
CA GLY A 616 -4.86 5.51 35.05
C GLY A 616 -3.58 6.30 35.37
N ASP A 617 -3.06 6.14 36.59
CA ASP A 617 -1.84 6.82 37.05
C ASP A 617 -0.56 6.01 36.79
N GLU A 618 -0.66 4.77 36.30
CA GLU A 618 0.49 3.90 36.02
C GLU A 618 1.04 4.18 34.62
N THR A 619 2.36 4.38 34.51
CA THR A 619 3.06 4.55 33.23
C THR A 619 4.13 3.47 33.06
N LYS A 620 4.15 2.83 31.89
CA LYS A 620 5.17 1.87 31.48
C LYS A 620 5.81 2.33 30.17
N ASP A 621 7.12 2.53 30.21
CA ASP A 621 7.93 2.92 29.06
C ASP A 621 8.80 1.75 28.59
N LEU A 622 8.87 1.56 27.27
CA LEU A 622 9.84 0.68 26.60
C LEU A 622 10.77 1.51 25.72
N LYS A 623 12.06 1.34 25.92
CA LYS A 623 13.14 1.98 25.16
C LYS A 623 13.59 1.07 24.02
N GLY A 624 14.29 1.62 23.03
CA GLY A 624 14.87 0.80 21.94
C GLY A 624 15.77 -0.32 22.47
N ALA A 625 16.53 -0.04 23.53
CA ALA A 625 17.42 -1.02 24.19
C ALA A 625 16.69 -2.18 24.90
N ASP A 626 15.37 -2.05 25.14
CA ASP A 626 14.55 -3.10 25.74
C ASP A 626 13.95 -4.05 24.68
N LEU A 627 14.12 -3.71 23.39
CA LEU A 627 13.53 -4.40 22.24
C LEU A 627 14.57 -5.28 21.50
N LEU A 628 14.09 -6.14 20.59
CA LEU A 628 14.97 -7.06 19.87
C LEU A 628 15.83 -6.32 18.83
N PRO A 629 17.17 -6.41 18.86
CA PRO A 629 18.02 -5.79 17.85
C PRO A 629 17.73 -6.37 16.46
N ARG A 630 17.65 -5.52 15.43
CA ARG A 630 17.22 -5.95 14.08
C ARG A 630 18.22 -6.93 13.48
N ASN A 631 19.52 -6.66 13.63
CA ASN A 631 20.58 -7.56 13.16
C ASN A 631 20.96 -8.66 14.15
N GLY A 632 20.29 -8.76 15.30
CA GLY A 632 20.58 -9.72 16.35
C GLY A 632 21.74 -9.36 17.29
N ASN A 633 22.51 -8.30 17.02
CA ASN A 633 23.63 -7.88 17.85
C ASN A 633 23.21 -6.90 18.94
N LYS A 634 23.68 -7.14 20.17
CA LYS A 634 23.48 -6.22 21.29
C LYS A 634 24.15 -4.87 20.98
N GLY A 635 23.38 -3.79 21.00
CA GLY A 635 23.86 -2.44 20.69
C GLY A 635 23.52 -1.94 19.28
N ASP A 636 22.85 -2.75 18.46
CA ASP A 636 22.19 -2.23 17.25
C ASP A 636 21.17 -1.14 17.65
N ARG A 637 21.25 0.01 16.99
CA ARG A 637 20.29 1.11 17.17
C ARG A 637 18.98 0.82 16.46
N SER A 638 19.03 -0.05 15.45
CA SER A 638 17.85 -0.56 14.79
C SER A 638 17.31 -1.78 15.54
N PHE A 639 16.00 -1.88 15.64
CA PHE A 639 15.34 -2.97 16.35
C PHE A 639 14.04 -3.37 15.65
N VAL A 640 13.54 -4.54 16.04
CA VAL A 640 12.32 -5.13 15.52
C VAL A 640 11.40 -5.49 16.68
N VAL A 641 10.11 -5.25 16.45
CA VAL A 641 9.01 -5.64 17.33
C VAL A 641 8.18 -6.62 16.51
N PRO A 642 8.43 -7.94 16.60
CA PRO A 642 7.63 -8.92 15.86
C PRO A 642 6.17 -8.84 16.31
N LEU A 643 5.94 -8.74 17.62
CA LEU A 643 4.65 -8.46 18.21
C LEU A 643 4.77 -7.92 19.64
N TYR A 644 4.17 -6.76 19.90
CA TYR A 644 3.91 -6.20 21.22
C TYR A 644 2.40 -6.10 21.45
N ARG A 645 1.95 -6.35 22.68
CA ARG A 645 0.57 -6.16 23.13
C ARG A 645 0.57 -5.30 24.39
N SER A 646 -0.28 -4.29 24.44
CA SER A 646 -0.49 -3.51 25.66
C SER A 646 -1.15 -4.37 26.74
N HIS A 647 -0.89 -4.04 28.00
CA HIS A 647 -1.53 -4.66 29.15
C HIS A 647 -2.98 -4.21 29.22
N THR A 648 -3.81 -5.04 29.83
CA THR A 648 -5.13 -4.63 30.27
C THR A 648 -5.17 -4.81 31.77
N LYS A 649 -5.54 -3.79 32.54
CA LYS A 649 -6.21 -4.08 33.82
C LYS A 649 -7.44 -4.90 33.43
N ASN A 650 -7.53 -6.14 33.90
CA ASN A 650 -8.79 -6.86 33.83
C ASN A 650 -9.82 -5.95 34.50
N PRO A 651 -10.96 -5.64 33.85
CA PRO A 651 -12.05 -5.02 34.58
C PRO A 651 -12.41 -5.99 35.71
N GLU A 652 -12.29 -5.52 36.96
CA GLU A 652 -12.79 -6.23 38.14
C GLU A 652 -14.32 -6.40 38.07
#